data_AF-A0A2I2L2R1-F1
#
_entry.id   AF-A0A2I2L2R1-F1
#
_cell.length_a   1.000
_cell.length_b   1.000
_cell.length_c   1.000
_cell.angle_alpha   90.00
_cell.angle_beta   90.00
_cell.angle_gamma   90.00
#
_symmetry.space_group_name_H-M   'P 1'
#
loop_
_entity.id
_entity.type
_entity.pdbx_description
1 polymer ?
#
loop_
_entity_poly.entity_id
_entity_poly.type
_entity_poly.pdbx_seq_one_letter_code
_entity_poly.pdbx_strand_id
1 'polypeptide(L)'
;MGAFVGGEFDLAAAVAAFDRGKLAGRLADAARQRERVLAEFRVESWPSLQVERYAQGVSQERLTFCTVLEFHTDALGSIRGGSAAKHIMFRHSSGEWRLAAPLKGLDHREAWGRVRADFVAAFQAARASDFDAIDECLILTYGQALATKSLAIYAPGAFLPIYSSDHLRRFIRLAGGAPEPSATAWRLNRQLRALLLERPELDGWDRLEIMRLLYQFFDPRPAQIRRLKVTPGERAKWWEDCLAGGFIAVGWDEVGDLGDYTSDTELRDALDRAGLEQPGARLALAGSLLEYRDLSQGDRVVAARGQAVLGVGTVTDQRYRFDAARPEGRHLVAVDWDASYAQTLPAVRRGWEKPFAKISVDLWRTIEAGRTKAGNAGAVSGGNDLFSPTGVGKTEAVLSAVLSWIGSREPDEEDNTFELPEDLPELVGSVVQGLRRKGQVLLAGPPGTGKTRLALSVALALTGNAEAISDPAQRQRLLVDLLRADSAVVVMVTFHPSYGYEDFIEGFKPVPSVSGGLTLERQDGAFMRICKAAQAAPDVPYLLIIDEINRGDLPRILGEIVTLLERDKRGLPVRLPVSGQSFAVPPNVFIVGTMNTADRSISHIDAAIRRRFETVRVPPDREAVSGAVGPLDLTAFFDELNRRIIEHLGADHQLGHAYLLRDGDPLASAADLSAAFYQDIIPLLDGYVLGDVAHLRRLLGSLLDPATGEPSTIPADELPARLAEEFTSATQQATGAEPARAGRDA
;
A
#
# COMPACT_ATOMS: atom_id res chain seq x y z
N MET A 1 -18.28 3.68 37.01
CA MET A 1 -16.82 3.78 37.22
C MET A 1 -16.21 4.22 35.90
N GLY A 2 -15.25 5.15 35.96
CA GLY A 2 -14.93 6.12 34.92
C GLY A 2 -14.56 5.57 33.54
N ALA A 3 -15.02 6.29 32.52
CA ALA A 3 -14.68 6.12 31.12
C ALA A 3 -13.22 6.52 30.86
N PHE A 4 -12.46 5.65 30.19
CA PHE A 4 -11.13 5.99 29.66
C PHE A 4 -11.29 6.90 28.45
N VAL A 5 -11.06 8.20 28.67
CA VAL A 5 -10.86 9.21 27.63
C VAL A 5 -9.37 9.50 27.58
N GLY A 6 -8.72 9.21 26.45
CA GLY A 6 -7.31 9.52 26.20
C GLY A 6 -6.49 8.29 25.87
N GLY A 7 -5.65 8.37 24.84
CA GLY A 7 -4.74 7.30 24.41
C GLY A 7 -3.57 7.05 25.38
N GLU A 8 -3.85 6.92 26.69
CA GLU A 8 -2.90 6.53 27.71
C GLU A 8 -2.79 4.99 27.77
N PHE A 9 -1.55 4.51 27.95
CA PHE A 9 -1.27 3.09 28.15
C PHE A 9 -1.61 2.69 29.59
N ASP A 10 -2.89 2.43 29.86
CA ASP A 10 -3.31 1.86 31.15
C ASP A 10 -3.31 0.32 31.10
N LEU A 11 -2.14 -0.25 31.38
CA LEU A 11 -1.95 -1.69 31.42
C LEU A 11 -2.78 -2.38 32.52
N ALA A 12 -2.96 -1.73 33.68
CA ALA A 12 -3.69 -2.31 34.80
C ALA A 12 -5.19 -2.45 34.48
N ALA A 13 -5.78 -1.44 33.85
CA ALA A 13 -7.15 -1.49 33.36
C ALA A 13 -7.33 -2.54 32.26
N ALA A 14 -6.38 -2.62 31.31
CA ALA A 14 -6.40 -3.63 30.25
C ALA A 14 -6.31 -5.06 30.82
N VAL A 15 -5.41 -5.29 31.79
CA VAL A 15 -5.25 -6.58 32.49
C VAL A 15 -6.54 -6.97 33.22
N ALA A 16 -7.17 -6.03 33.92
CA ALA A 16 -8.43 -6.28 34.62
C ALA A 16 -9.60 -6.59 33.67
N ALA A 17 -9.61 -5.99 32.47
CA ALA A 17 -10.66 -6.18 31.46
C ALA A 17 -10.45 -7.39 30.55
N PHE A 18 -9.27 -8.02 30.57
CA PHE A 18 -8.92 -9.12 29.68
C PHE A 18 -9.34 -10.49 30.22
N ASP A 19 -10.17 -11.19 29.45
CA ASP A 19 -10.64 -12.53 29.81
C ASP A 19 -9.64 -13.61 29.34
N ARG A 20 -8.79 -14.05 30.27
CA ARG A 20 -7.80 -15.13 30.04
C ARG A 20 -8.45 -16.48 29.77
N GLY A 21 -9.62 -16.76 30.34
CA GLY A 21 -10.32 -18.04 30.19
C GLY A 21 -10.67 -18.36 28.75
N LYS A 22 -10.97 -17.32 27.95
CA LYS A 22 -11.27 -17.44 26.51
C LYS A 22 -10.08 -17.80 25.62
N LEU A 23 -8.85 -17.86 26.16
CA LEU A 23 -7.66 -18.20 25.40
C LEU A 23 -7.23 -19.66 25.50
N ALA A 24 -7.84 -20.48 26.35
CA ALA A 24 -7.42 -21.87 26.58
C ALA A 24 -7.33 -22.69 25.27
N GLY A 25 -8.33 -22.58 24.39
CA GLY A 25 -8.33 -23.24 23.08
C GLY A 25 -7.18 -22.77 22.18
N ARG A 26 -6.91 -21.46 22.15
CA ARG A 26 -5.83 -20.88 21.34
C ARG A 26 -4.43 -21.18 21.87
N LEU A 27 -4.25 -21.26 23.19
CA LEU A 27 -3.01 -21.72 23.80
C LEU A 27 -2.74 -23.18 23.42
N ALA A 28 -3.77 -24.02 23.44
CA ALA A 28 -3.67 -25.40 22.97
C ALA A 28 -3.37 -25.50 21.47
N ASP A 29 -3.97 -24.66 20.62
CA ASP A 29 -3.64 -24.56 19.20
C ASP A 29 -2.19 -24.12 18.97
N ALA A 30 -1.73 -23.10 19.69
CA ALA A 30 -0.36 -22.61 19.61
C ALA A 30 0.65 -23.69 20.01
N ALA A 31 0.36 -24.44 21.08
CA ALA A 31 1.17 -25.58 21.51
C ALA A 31 1.24 -26.66 20.41
N ARG A 32 0.09 -27.07 19.85
CA ARG A 32 0.02 -28.06 18.75
C ARG A 32 0.78 -27.59 17.50
N GLN A 33 0.60 -26.35 17.10
CA GLN A 33 1.29 -25.77 15.93
C GLN A 33 2.80 -25.76 16.16
N ARG A 34 3.25 -25.38 17.36
CA ARG A 34 4.67 -25.40 17.73
C ARG A 34 5.24 -26.81 17.72
N GLU A 35 4.55 -27.77 18.35
CA GLU A 35 4.96 -29.18 18.35
C GLU A 35 5.10 -29.73 16.94
N ARG A 36 4.17 -29.40 16.04
CA ARG A 36 4.25 -29.78 14.63
C ARG A 36 5.49 -29.21 13.94
N VAL A 37 5.79 -27.93 14.15
CA VAL A 37 7.01 -27.31 13.59
C VAL A 37 8.26 -28.01 14.13
N LEU A 38 8.33 -28.28 15.44
CA LEU A 38 9.48 -28.92 16.07
C LEU A 38 9.63 -30.38 15.64
N ALA A 39 8.54 -31.09 15.38
CA ALA A 39 8.55 -32.45 14.88
C ALA A 39 9.07 -32.50 13.42
N GLU A 40 8.64 -31.55 12.59
CA GLU A 40 8.98 -31.52 11.17
C GLU A 40 10.35 -30.87 10.87
N PHE A 41 10.75 -29.89 11.69
CA PHE A 41 11.99 -29.12 11.55
C PHE A 41 12.74 -29.12 12.89
N ARG A 42 13.29 -30.27 13.29
CA ARG A 42 14.06 -30.40 14.52
C ARG A 42 15.30 -29.51 14.47
N VAL A 43 15.65 -28.81 15.56
CA VAL A 43 16.83 -27.93 15.60
C VAL A 43 18.12 -28.69 15.24
N GLU A 44 18.20 -29.98 15.59
CA GLU A 44 19.34 -30.85 15.28
C GLU A 44 19.45 -31.18 13.78
N SER A 45 18.34 -31.08 13.02
CA SER A 45 18.32 -31.36 11.58
C SER A 45 18.73 -30.17 10.72
N TRP A 46 18.71 -28.96 11.28
CA TRP A 46 19.01 -27.72 10.56
C TRP A 46 20.36 -27.70 9.84
N PRO A 47 21.48 -28.18 10.42
CA PRO A 47 22.76 -28.22 9.71
C PRO A 47 22.73 -28.99 8.37
N SER A 48 21.78 -29.92 8.23
CA SER A 48 21.60 -30.77 7.05
C SER A 48 20.35 -30.46 6.22
N LEU A 49 19.54 -29.47 6.64
CA LEU A 49 18.29 -29.12 5.99
C LEU A 49 18.55 -28.66 4.55
N GLN A 50 17.75 -29.17 3.61
CA GLN A 50 17.86 -28.85 2.18
C GLN A 50 17.05 -27.61 1.83
N VAL A 51 17.45 -26.86 0.79
CA VAL A 51 16.81 -25.59 0.41
C VAL A 51 15.34 -25.79 0.02
N GLU A 52 15.01 -26.92 -0.58
CA GLU A 52 13.65 -27.26 -1.00
C GLU A 52 12.74 -27.60 0.19
N ARG A 53 13.31 -27.87 1.37
CA ARG A 53 12.58 -27.99 2.63
C ARG A 53 12.42 -26.65 3.35
N TYR A 54 13.14 -25.62 2.90
CA TYR A 54 13.11 -24.28 3.50
C TYR A 54 12.24 -23.31 2.71
N ALA A 55 12.55 -23.10 1.43
CA ALA A 55 12.08 -21.98 0.62
C ALA A 55 10.62 -22.12 0.16
N GLN A 56 9.98 -21.00 -0.19
CA GLN A 56 8.71 -21.00 -0.90
C GLN A 56 8.90 -21.17 -2.41
N GLY A 57 7.84 -21.60 -3.11
CA GLY A 57 7.81 -21.69 -4.58
C GLY A 57 8.53 -22.91 -5.18
N VAL A 58 8.88 -23.89 -4.35
CA VAL A 58 9.38 -25.21 -4.78
C VAL A 58 8.23 -26.21 -4.80
N SER A 59 8.10 -26.98 -5.88
CA SER A 59 7.10 -28.04 -6.00
C SER A 59 7.51 -29.22 -5.10
N GLN A 60 6.74 -29.52 -4.06
CA GLN A 60 6.97 -30.66 -3.17
C GLN A 60 5.67 -31.27 -2.64
N GLU A 61 5.73 -32.57 -2.31
CA GLU A 61 4.70 -33.33 -1.57
C GLU A 61 4.55 -32.90 -0.10
N ARG A 62 5.48 -32.11 0.43
CA ARG A 62 5.52 -31.68 1.83
C ARG A 62 5.66 -30.16 1.95
N LEU A 63 5.14 -29.59 3.03
CA LEU A 63 5.22 -28.16 3.30
C LEU A 63 6.66 -27.74 3.67
N THR A 64 7.08 -26.57 3.19
CA THR A 64 8.40 -26.01 3.46
C THR A 64 8.40 -25.13 4.72
N PHE A 65 9.56 -24.92 5.33
CA PHE A 65 9.69 -24.15 6.57
C PHE A 65 9.05 -22.76 6.46
N CYS A 66 9.38 -21.98 5.43
CA CYS A 66 8.79 -20.65 5.21
C CYS A 66 7.27 -20.71 5.01
N THR A 67 6.76 -21.74 4.31
CA THR A 67 5.31 -21.93 4.11
C THR A 67 4.61 -22.26 5.43
N VAL A 68 5.19 -23.14 6.24
CA VAL A 68 4.65 -23.51 7.57
C VAL A 68 4.63 -22.29 8.50
N LEU A 69 5.73 -21.53 8.56
CA LEU A 69 5.82 -20.35 9.41
C LEU A 69 4.89 -19.21 8.97
N GLU A 70 4.61 -19.07 7.68
CA GLU A 70 3.71 -18.02 7.19
C GLU A 70 2.23 -18.43 7.31
N PHE A 71 1.88 -19.65 6.91
CA PHE A 71 0.49 -20.03 6.71
C PHE A 71 -0.07 -21.01 7.75
N HIS A 72 0.78 -21.76 8.47
CA HIS A 72 0.32 -22.86 9.34
C HIS A 72 0.65 -22.68 10.82
N THR A 73 1.03 -21.47 11.22
CA THR A 73 1.41 -21.11 12.59
C THR A 73 0.76 -19.79 13.04
N ASP A 74 -0.50 -19.59 12.67
CA ASP A 74 -1.29 -18.38 12.95
C ASP A 74 -1.60 -18.19 14.45
N ALA A 75 -1.75 -19.28 15.20
CA ALA A 75 -1.91 -19.23 16.65
C ALA A 75 -0.63 -18.77 17.37
N LEU A 76 0.54 -18.88 16.72
CA LEU A 76 1.85 -18.40 17.20
C LEU A 76 2.19 -16.98 16.73
N GLY A 77 1.20 -16.19 16.30
CA GLY A 77 1.38 -14.85 15.76
C GLY A 77 1.65 -14.84 14.25
N SER A 78 1.01 -13.93 13.52
CA SER A 78 1.08 -13.88 12.05
C SER A 78 2.36 -13.19 11.54
N ILE A 79 2.92 -13.72 10.45
CA ILE A 79 3.90 -13.03 9.58
C ILE A 79 3.41 -12.90 8.13
N ARG A 80 2.09 -13.08 7.91
CA ARG A 80 1.45 -12.96 6.58
C ARG A 80 1.43 -11.51 6.11
N GLY A 81 1.44 -11.33 4.80
CA GLY A 81 1.45 -10.00 4.16
C GLY A 81 2.86 -9.45 3.96
N GLY A 82 2.99 -8.41 3.14
CA GLY A 82 4.29 -7.88 2.71
C GLY A 82 4.95 -8.72 1.60
N SER A 83 6.18 -8.34 1.22
CA SER A 83 6.91 -8.98 0.13
C SER A 83 7.41 -10.38 0.50
N ALA A 84 7.46 -11.30 -0.48
CA ALA A 84 8.12 -12.61 -0.36
C ALA A 84 9.63 -12.49 -0.05
N ALA A 85 10.22 -11.30 -0.24
CA ALA A 85 11.61 -11.00 0.13
C ALA A 85 11.93 -11.27 1.60
N LYS A 86 10.93 -11.23 2.50
CA LYS A 86 11.08 -11.56 3.93
C LYS A 86 11.55 -13.00 4.19
N HIS A 87 11.49 -13.88 3.19
CA HIS A 87 11.99 -15.25 3.28
C HIS A 87 13.50 -15.37 3.04
N ILE A 88 14.19 -14.26 2.79
CA ILE A 88 15.64 -14.16 2.50
C ILE A 88 16.01 -14.78 1.15
N MET A 89 15.47 -15.95 0.84
CA MET A 89 15.52 -16.58 -0.47
C MET A 89 14.23 -17.35 -0.75
N PHE A 90 13.74 -17.28 -1.99
CA PHE A 90 12.56 -18.00 -2.44
C PHE A 90 12.62 -18.28 -3.94
N ARG A 91 11.84 -19.26 -4.40
CA ARG A 91 11.72 -19.57 -5.83
C ARG A 91 10.52 -18.84 -6.41
N HIS A 92 10.77 -18.00 -7.41
CA HIS A 92 9.72 -17.27 -8.12
C HIS A 92 8.91 -18.20 -9.03
N SER A 93 7.71 -17.79 -9.43
CA SER A 93 6.84 -18.57 -10.34
C SER A 93 7.49 -18.85 -11.70
N SER A 94 8.44 -18.01 -12.13
CA SER A 94 9.28 -18.23 -13.32
C SER A 94 10.29 -19.37 -13.18
N GLY A 95 10.44 -19.93 -11.97
CA GLY A 95 11.42 -20.96 -11.66
C GLY A 95 12.77 -20.42 -11.17
N GLU A 96 12.99 -19.10 -11.26
CA GLU A 96 14.21 -18.40 -10.82
C GLU A 96 14.30 -18.30 -9.29
N TRP A 97 15.51 -18.39 -8.75
CA TRP A 97 15.79 -18.12 -7.33
C TRP A 97 15.98 -16.63 -7.09
N ARG A 98 15.15 -16.05 -6.22
CA ARG A 98 15.31 -14.68 -5.71
C ARG A 98 16.06 -14.74 -4.39
N LEU A 99 17.16 -13.98 -4.31
CA LEU A 99 18.08 -13.96 -3.17
C LEU A 99 18.17 -12.55 -2.57
N ALA A 100 18.31 -12.47 -1.24
CA ALA A 100 18.59 -11.22 -0.54
C ALA A 100 19.91 -10.60 -1.01
N ALA A 101 20.06 -9.27 -0.84
CA ALA A 101 21.22 -8.50 -1.31
C ALA A 101 22.60 -9.14 -1.03
N PRO A 102 22.95 -9.60 0.20
CA PRO A 102 24.27 -10.16 0.50
C PRO A 102 24.50 -11.55 -0.13
N LEU A 103 23.48 -12.13 -0.76
CA LEU A 103 23.53 -13.45 -1.39
C LEU A 103 23.45 -13.34 -2.93
N LYS A 104 23.32 -12.13 -3.48
CA LYS A 104 23.25 -11.93 -4.94
C LYS A 104 24.55 -12.38 -5.60
N GLY A 105 24.42 -13.04 -6.75
CA GLY A 105 25.55 -13.58 -7.52
C GLY A 105 26.02 -14.97 -7.08
N LEU A 106 25.54 -15.49 -5.94
CA LEU A 106 25.82 -16.86 -5.51
C LEU A 106 24.87 -17.85 -6.18
N ASP A 107 25.33 -19.09 -6.36
CA ASP A 107 24.42 -20.19 -6.64
C ASP A 107 23.44 -20.38 -5.47
N HIS A 108 22.20 -20.76 -5.78
CA HIS A 108 21.14 -20.94 -4.79
C HIS A 108 21.49 -21.93 -3.67
N ARG A 109 22.30 -22.96 -3.92
CA ARG A 109 22.74 -23.92 -2.89
C ARG A 109 23.81 -23.33 -1.98
N GLU A 110 24.70 -22.53 -2.54
CA GLU A 110 25.71 -21.79 -1.76
C GLU A 110 25.03 -20.71 -0.90
N ALA A 111 24.11 -19.95 -1.49
CA ALA A 111 23.30 -18.96 -0.78
C ALA A 111 22.53 -19.60 0.38
N TRP A 112 21.91 -20.76 0.15
CA TRP A 112 21.26 -21.54 1.21
C TRP A 112 22.24 -21.98 2.30
N GLY A 113 23.45 -22.41 1.93
CA GLY A 113 24.50 -22.77 2.89
C GLY A 113 24.77 -21.64 3.89
N ARG A 114 24.83 -20.39 3.43
CA ARG A 114 25.04 -19.21 4.27
C ARG A 114 23.82 -18.87 5.13
N VAL A 115 22.61 -18.83 4.54
CA VAL A 115 21.36 -18.61 5.29
C VAL A 115 21.18 -19.63 6.41
N ARG A 116 21.44 -20.91 6.10
CA ARG A 116 21.34 -22.02 7.04
C ARG A 116 22.36 -21.91 8.16
N ALA A 117 23.59 -21.48 7.88
CA ALA A 117 24.62 -21.27 8.89
C ALA A 117 24.18 -20.21 9.92
N ASP A 118 23.67 -19.07 9.45
CA ASP A 118 23.16 -18.01 10.32
C ASP A 118 21.98 -18.48 11.19
N PHE A 119 21.02 -19.23 10.63
CA PHE A 119 19.94 -19.80 11.44
C PHE A 119 20.47 -20.78 12.52
N VAL A 120 21.43 -21.64 12.16
CA VAL A 120 22.04 -22.58 13.13
C VAL A 120 22.75 -21.81 14.25
N ALA A 121 23.54 -20.79 13.91
CA ALA A 121 24.21 -19.93 14.89
C ALA A 121 23.19 -19.21 15.79
N ALA A 122 22.16 -18.60 15.20
CA ALA A 122 21.11 -17.90 15.93
C ALA A 122 20.33 -18.82 16.90
N PHE A 123 20.04 -20.07 16.51
CA PHE A 123 19.40 -21.03 17.42
C PHE A 123 20.32 -21.48 18.55
N GLN A 124 21.61 -21.66 18.30
CA GLN A 124 22.60 -21.99 19.33
C GLN A 124 22.73 -20.84 20.33
N ALA A 125 22.88 -19.62 19.83
CA ALA A 125 22.96 -18.39 20.60
C ALA A 125 21.69 -18.19 21.49
N ALA A 126 20.50 -18.33 20.91
CA ALA A 126 19.25 -18.25 21.66
C ALA A 126 19.10 -19.33 22.74
N ARG A 127 19.58 -20.56 22.50
CA ARG A 127 19.60 -21.63 23.51
C ARG A 127 20.60 -21.37 24.63
N ALA A 128 21.72 -20.73 24.32
CA ALA A 128 22.72 -20.30 25.29
C ALA A 128 22.30 -19.03 26.05
N SER A 129 21.17 -18.40 25.67
CA SER A 129 20.75 -17.07 26.14
C SER A 129 21.77 -15.96 25.82
N ASP A 130 22.64 -16.19 24.84
CA ASP A 130 23.56 -15.21 24.29
C ASP A 130 22.88 -14.52 23.10
N PHE A 131 22.05 -13.52 23.39
CA PHE A 131 21.23 -12.87 22.37
C PHE A 131 22.03 -11.86 21.54
N ASP A 132 23.14 -11.34 22.06
CA ASP A 132 24.01 -10.41 21.34
C ASP A 132 24.73 -11.11 20.19
N ALA A 133 25.11 -12.39 20.36
CA ALA A 133 25.66 -13.22 19.28
C ALA A 133 24.70 -13.45 18.10
N ILE A 134 23.39 -13.21 18.27
CA ILE A 134 22.42 -13.27 17.16
C ILE A 134 22.62 -12.09 16.20
N ASP A 135 23.13 -10.95 16.68
CA ASP A 135 23.32 -9.77 15.85
C ASP A 135 24.47 -9.90 14.84
N GLU A 136 25.36 -10.87 15.05
CA GLU A 136 26.38 -11.29 14.07
C GLU A 136 25.79 -12.07 12.89
N CYS A 137 24.53 -12.52 12.97
CA CYS A 137 23.82 -13.23 11.90
C CYS A 137 23.22 -12.23 10.88
N LEU A 138 24.11 -11.52 10.18
CA LEU A 138 23.77 -10.40 9.31
C LEU A 138 22.79 -10.76 8.17
N ILE A 139 22.78 -12.01 7.70
CA ILE A 139 21.86 -12.42 6.61
C ILE A 139 20.41 -12.44 7.10
N LEU A 140 20.18 -12.75 8.38
CA LEU A 140 18.84 -12.79 8.97
C LEU A 140 18.19 -11.41 9.05
N THR A 141 18.96 -10.32 8.95
CA THR A 141 18.45 -8.94 8.95
C THR A 141 17.57 -8.63 7.74
N TYR A 142 17.70 -9.41 6.65
CA TYR A 142 16.86 -9.32 5.45
C TYR A 142 15.52 -10.07 5.58
N GLY A 143 15.34 -10.84 6.67
CA GLY A 143 14.14 -11.63 6.95
C GLY A 143 13.70 -11.52 8.41
N GLN A 144 13.73 -10.33 8.99
CA GLN A 144 13.61 -10.14 10.45
C GLN A 144 12.35 -10.75 11.07
N ALA A 145 11.20 -10.66 10.39
CA ALA A 145 9.95 -11.25 10.89
C ALA A 145 10.02 -12.79 10.90
N LEU A 146 10.58 -13.40 9.85
CA LEU A 146 10.79 -14.84 9.76
C LEU A 146 11.80 -15.31 10.81
N ALA A 147 12.93 -14.61 10.93
CA ALA A 147 13.99 -14.92 11.89
C ALA A 147 13.48 -14.83 13.33
N THR A 148 12.82 -13.72 13.70
CA THR A 148 12.27 -13.51 15.04
C THR A 148 11.19 -14.54 15.39
N LYS A 149 10.32 -14.90 14.44
CA LYS A 149 9.34 -15.98 14.65
C LYS A 149 9.98 -17.34 14.81
N SER A 150 11.03 -17.64 14.04
CA SER A 150 11.80 -18.87 14.19
C SER A 150 12.41 -18.94 15.59
N LEU A 151 13.05 -17.87 16.04
CA LEU A 151 13.61 -17.76 17.39
C LEU A 151 12.54 -17.93 18.47
N ALA A 152 11.35 -17.34 18.32
CA ALA A 152 10.25 -17.53 19.25
C ALA A 152 9.72 -18.98 19.29
N ILE A 153 9.78 -19.72 18.18
CA ILE A 153 9.39 -21.13 18.14
C ILE A 153 10.41 -22.02 18.88
N TYR A 154 11.69 -21.83 18.59
CA TYR A 154 12.77 -22.65 19.19
C TYR A 154 13.14 -22.20 20.62
N ALA A 155 12.84 -20.96 20.99
CA ALA A 155 13.05 -20.38 22.33
C ALA A 155 11.81 -19.60 22.83
N PRO A 156 10.68 -20.27 23.14
CA PRO A 156 9.38 -19.65 23.42
C PRO A 156 9.34 -18.75 24.66
N GLY A 157 10.23 -18.96 25.63
CA GLY A 157 10.34 -18.10 26.81
C GLY A 157 11.14 -16.81 26.56
N ALA A 158 11.94 -16.78 25.49
CA ALA A 158 12.89 -15.71 25.21
C ALA A 158 12.29 -14.56 24.39
N PHE A 159 11.19 -14.80 23.67
CA PHE A 159 10.57 -13.84 22.75
C PHE A 159 9.05 -13.74 22.96
N LEU A 160 8.48 -12.59 22.61
CA LEU A 160 7.04 -12.41 22.46
C LEU A 160 6.60 -12.84 21.05
N PRO A 161 5.38 -13.37 20.85
CA PRO A 161 4.83 -13.68 19.52
C PRO A 161 4.47 -12.45 18.65
N ILE A 162 5.35 -11.44 18.61
CA ILE A 162 5.19 -10.16 17.91
C ILE A 162 6.42 -9.96 17.01
N TYR A 163 6.20 -9.91 15.69
CA TYR A 163 7.29 -9.99 14.71
C TYR A 163 7.42 -8.77 13.80
N SER A 164 6.47 -7.82 13.88
CA SER A 164 6.53 -6.56 13.14
C SER A 164 7.38 -5.55 13.91
N SER A 165 8.45 -5.06 13.30
CA SER A 165 9.32 -4.03 13.90
C SER A 165 8.54 -2.75 14.24
N ASP A 166 7.57 -2.36 13.41
CA ASP A 166 6.73 -1.18 13.66
C ASP A 166 5.85 -1.37 14.89
N HIS A 167 5.23 -2.55 15.02
CA HIS A 167 4.39 -2.87 16.18
C HIS A 167 5.23 -2.93 17.45
N LEU A 168 6.41 -3.56 17.39
CA LEU A 168 7.35 -3.61 18.52
C LEU A 168 7.75 -2.21 18.96
N ARG A 169 8.15 -1.33 18.04
CA ARG A 169 8.50 0.07 18.35
C ARG A 169 7.34 0.82 18.98
N ARG A 170 6.11 0.62 18.49
CA ARG A 170 4.91 1.25 19.05
C ARG A 170 4.62 0.76 20.46
N PHE A 171 4.66 -0.55 20.70
CA PHE A 171 4.44 -1.12 22.03
C PHE A 171 5.55 -0.73 23.02
N ILE A 172 6.81 -0.61 22.58
CA ILE A 172 7.90 -0.12 23.45
C ILE A 172 7.60 1.30 23.93
N ARG A 173 7.19 2.20 23.01
CA ARG A 173 6.79 3.58 23.37
C ARG A 173 5.61 3.60 24.32
N LEU A 174 4.60 2.76 24.07
CA LEU A 174 3.43 2.65 24.94
C LEU A 174 3.80 2.14 26.33
N ALA A 175 4.70 1.17 26.42
CA ALA A 175 5.22 0.65 27.69
C ALA A 175 6.15 1.63 28.44
N GLY A 176 6.37 2.84 27.91
CA GLY A 176 7.22 3.88 28.49
C GLY A 176 8.70 3.78 28.13
N GLY A 177 9.07 2.91 27.19
CA GLY A 177 10.45 2.75 26.71
C GLY A 177 10.75 3.59 25.46
N ALA A 178 12.04 3.85 25.22
CA ALA A 178 12.54 4.41 23.97
C ALA A 178 13.04 3.28 23.06
N PRO A 179 12.40 3.00 21.91
CA PRO A 179 12.85 1.92 21.03
C PRO A 179 14.23 2.26 20.46
N GLU A 180 15.14 1.28 20.48
CA GLU A 180 16.50 1.47 19.99
C GLU A 180 16.51 1.83 18.48
N PRO A 181 17.21 2.91 18.08
CA PRO A 181 17.32 3.29 16.68
C PRO A 181 17.96 2.17 15.85
N SER A 182 17.39 1.88 14.68
CA SER A 182 17.92 0.87 13.74
C SER A 182 18.04 -0.57 14.28
N ALA A 183 17.52 -0.86 15.47
CA ALA A 183 17.54 -2.20 16.03
C ALA A 183 16.69 -3.19 15.22
N THR A 184 17.16 -4.44 15.17
CA THR A 184 16.50 -5.58 14.54
C THR A 184 15.22 -5.96 15.27
N ALA A 185 14.31 -6.65 14.58
CA ALA A 185 13.03 -7.09 15.17
C ALA A 185 13.23 -7.98 16.41
N TRP A 186 14.25 -8.85 16.43
CA TRP A 186 14.52 -9.69 17.60
C TRP A 186 15.07 -8.89 18.78
N ARG A 187 15.89 -7.85 18.55
CA ARG A 187 16.37 -6.95 19.59
C ARG A 187 15.24 -6.10 20.17
N LEU A 188 14.39 -5.53 19.32
CA LEU A 188 13.18 -4.80 19.74
C LEU A 188 12.19 -5.70 20.49
N ASN A 189 12.05 -6.97 20.07
CA ASN A 189 11.20 -7.94 20.76
C ASN A 189 11.70 -8.23 22.17
N ARG A 190 13.02 -8.40 22.33
CA ARG A 190 13.68 -8.58 23.62
C ARG A 190 13.53 -7.34 24.51
N GLN A 191 13.69 -6.14 23.94
CA GLN A 191 13.49 -4.88 24.64
C GLN A 191 12.06 -4.76 25.16
N LEU A 192 11.06 -4.99 24.31
CA LEU A 192 9.65 -4.96 24.70
C LEU A 192 9.35 -6.00 25.80
N ARG A 193 9.88 -7.22 25.64
CA ARG A 193 9.74 -8.28 26.62
C ARG A 193 10.32 -7.87 27.98
N ALA A 194 11.50 -7.28 28.03
CA ALA A 194 12.10 -6.82 29.28
C ALA A 194 11.18 -5.80 29.99
N LEU A 195 10.73 -4.79 29.25
CA LEU A 195 9.83 -3.75 29.78
C LEU A 195 8.49 -4.29 30.30
N LEU A 196 7.95 -5.34 29.67
CA LEU A 196 6.67 -5.94 30.08
C LEU A 196 6.81 -6.93 31.22
N LEU A 197 7.94 -7.64 31.34
CA LEU A 197 8.15 -8.60 32.44
C LEU A 197 8.57 -7.94 33.74
N GLU A 198 8.96 -6.67 33.72
CA GLU A 198 9.14 -5.85 34.91
C GLU A 198 7.80 -5.37 35.51
N ARG A 199 6.67 -5.64 34.84
CA ARG A 199 5.32 -5.23 35.27
C ARG A 199 4.68 -6.33 36.14
N PRO A 200 4.43 -6.08 37.45
CA PRO A 200 3.79 -7.06 38.33
C PRO A 200 2.42 -7.52 37.85
N GLU A 201 1.71 -6.68 37.09
CA GLU A 201 0.39 -6.98 36.53
C GLU A 201 0.41 -8.15 35.54
N LEU A 202 1.58 -8.46 34.96
CA LEU A 202 1.78 -9.53 33.99
C LEU A 202 2.48 -10.77 34.58
N ASP A 203 2.61 -10.85 35.92
CA ASP A 203 3.18 -12.02 36.59
C ASP A 203 2.36 -13.29 36.30
N GLY A 204 3.04 -14.34 35.83
CA GLY A 204 2.40 -15.61 35.46
C GLY A 204 1.57 -15.56 34.17
N TRP A 205 1.71 -14.52 33.34
CA TRP A 205 1.10 -14.48 32.01
C TRP A 205 1.97 -15.18 30.97
N ASP A 206 1.33 -16.01 30.13
CA ASP A 206 1.95 -16.60 28.96
C ASP A 206 2.24 -15.52 27.90
N ARG A 207 3.29 -15.72 27.10
CA ARG A 207 3.71 -14.75 26.08
C ARG A 207 2.63 -14.52 25.01
N LEU A 208 1.83 -15.55 24.71
CA LEU A 208 0.68 -15.43 23.80
C LEU A 208 -0.46 -14.62 24.43
N GLU A 209 -0.70 -14.77 25.73
CA GLU A 209 -1.68 -13.96 26.45
C GLU A 209 -1.29 -12.48 26.42
N ILE A 210 -0.01 -12.18 26.71
CA ILE A 210 0.54 -10.82 26.62
C ILE A 210 0.38 -10.25 25.20
N MET A 211 0.73 -11.02 24.18
CA MET A 211 0.55 -10.60 22.78
C MET A 211 -0.92 -10.27 22.49
N ARG A 212 -1.87 -11.11 22.92
CA ARG A 212 -3.31 -10.90 22.69
C ARG A 212 -3.85 -9.69 23.44
N LEU A 213 -3.45 -9.50 24.70
CA LEU A 213 -3.78 -8.32 25.49
C LEU A 213 -3.36 -7.04 24.75
N LEU A 214 -2.11 -6.99 24.29
CA LEU A 214 -1.56 -5.83 23.59
C LEU A 214 -2.33 -5.53 22.29
N TYR A 215 -2.62 -6.54 21.46
CA TYR A 215 -3.42 -6.32 20.24
C TYR A 215 -4.91 -6.09 20.50
N GLN A 216 -5.44 -6.45 21.66
CA GLN A 216 -6.83 -6.21 21.99
C GLN A 216 -7.07 -4.76 22.44
N PHE A 217 -6.19 -4.23 23.29
CA PHE A 217 -6.40 -2.91 23.91
C PHE A 217 -5.52 -1.81 23.33
N PHE A 218 -4.38 -2.17 22.73
CA PHE A 218 -3.36 -1.22 22.31
C PHE A 218 -2.94 -1.43 20.86
N ASP A 219 -3.83 -2.00 20.04
CA ASP A 219 -3.53 -2.36 18.66
C ASP A 219 -2.85 -1.19 17.93
N PRO A 220 -1.59 -1.34 17.48
CA PRO A 220 -0.88 -0.29 16.78
C PRO A 220 -1.43 -0.08 15.37
N ARG A 221 -2.25 -1.01 14.88
CA ARG A 221 -3.03 -0.83 13.65
C ARG A 221 -4.12 0.20 13.92
N PRO A 222 -4.38 1.14 13.00
CA PRO A 222 -5.45 2.12 13.19
C PRO A 222 -6.75 1.41 13.58
N ALA A 223 -7.36 1.79 14.71
CA ALA A 223 -8.61 1.19 15.18
C ALA A 223 -9.67 1.34 14.08
N GLN A 224 -9.95 0.25 13.36
CA GLN A 224 -11.01 0.24 12.36
C GLN A 224 -12.33 0.07 13.11
N ILE A 225 -13.06 1.17 13.31
CA ILE A 225 -14.48 1.15 13.69
C ILE A 225 -15.18 0.16 12.75
N ARG A 226 -15.71 -0.94 13.30
CA ARG A 226 -16.41 -1.94 12.48
C ARG A 226 -17.76 -1.38 12.10
N ARG A 227 -18.19 -1.70 10.88
CA ARG A 227 -19.44 -1.20 10.31
C ARG A 227 -20.19 -2.39 9.73
N LEU A 228 -21.31 -2.71 10.36
CA LEU A 228 -22.14 -3.86 10.00
C LEU A 228 -23.54 -3.39 9.64
N LYS A 229 -24.01 -3.77 8.46
CA LYS A 229 -25.42 -3.62 8.08
C LYS A 229 -26.21 -4.77 8.70
N VAL A 230 -27.34 -4.45 9.32
CA VAL A 230 -28.27 -5.41 9.94
C VAL A 230 -29.70 -5.10 9.50
N THR A 231 -30.45 -6.15 9.18
CA THR A 231 -31.90 -6.03 8.87
C THR A 231 -32.69 -6.46 10.12
N PRO A 232 -33.41 -5.55 10.81
CA PRO A 232 -34.10 -5.88 12.07
C PRO A 232 -35.37 -6.69 11.81
N GLY A 233 -35.22 -8.01 11.69
CA GLY A 233 -36.28 -8.94 11.33
C GLY A 233 -36.62 -8.92 9.84
N GLU A 234 -37.47 -9.85 9.41
CA GLU A 234 -37.89 -9.95 8.00
C GLU A 234 -38.50 -8.62 7.52
N ARG A 235 -38.00 -8.10 6.40
CA ARG A 235 -38.40 -6.78 5.85
C ARG A 235 -38.30 -5.63 6.85
N ALA A 236 -37.39 -5.75 7.84
CA ALA A 236 -37.18 -4.79 8.92
C ALA A 236 -38.41 -4.56 9.82
N LYS A 237 -39.24 -5.61 10.04
CA LYS A 237 -40.46 -5.52 10.86
C LYS A 237 -40.24 -5.04 12.31
N TRP A 238 -39.04 -5.22 12.88
CA TRP A 238 -38.73 -4.81 14.25
C TRP A 238 -38.10 -3.42 14.36
N TRP A 239 -38.04 -2.64 13.28
CA TRP A 239 -37.37 -1.34 13.30
C TRP A 239 -37.92 -0.36 14.34
N GLU A 240 -39.24 -0.21 14.44
CA GLU A 240 -39.85 0.75 15.39
C GLU A 240 -39.52 0.40 16.85
N ASP A 241 -39.52 -0.89 17.17
CA ASP A 241 -39.15 -1.40 18.50
C ASP A 241 -37.64 -1.24 18.76
N CYS A 242 -36.80 -1.52 17.77
CA CYS A 242 -35.35 -1.29 17.83
C CYS A 242 -35.03 0.19 18.09
N LEU A 243 -35.71 1.09 17.37
CA LEU A 243 -35.52 2.53 17.47
C LEU A 243 -35.95 3.06 18.85
N ALA A 244 -37.15 2.70 19.30
CA ALA A 244 -37.68 3.13 20.60
C ALA A 244 -36.92 2.52 21.79
N GLY A 245 -36.44 1.28 21.64
CA GLY A 245 -35.76 0.52 22.68
C GLY A 245 -34.26 0.75 22.80
N GLY A 246 -33.63 1.47 21.86
CA GLY A 246 -32.18 1.72 21.88
C GLY A 246 -31.35 0.45 21.67
N PHE A 247 -31.81 -0.45 20.80
CA PHE A 247 -31.10 -1.68 20.46
C PHE A 247 -31.30 -2.03 18.98
N ILE A 248 -30.47 -2.93 18.45
CA ILE A 248 -30.73 -3.65 17.21
C ILE A 248 -31.07 -5.11 17.56
N ALA A 249 -32.09 -5.69 16.93
CA ALA A 249 -32.51 -7.07 17.15
C ALA A 249 -32.36 -7.94 15.88
N VAL A 250 -32.00 -9.22 16.05
CA VAL A 250 -31.94 -10.22 14.96
C VAL A 250 -32.70 -11.50 15.33
N GLY A 251 -33.11 -12.27 14.31
CA GLY A 251 -33.88 -13.51 14.47
C GLY A 251 -32.99 -14.71 14.81
N TRP A 252 -33.45 -15.93 14.51
CA TRP A 252 -32.78 -17.20 14.84
C TRP A 252 -32.91 -17.64 16.31
N ASP A 253 -34.06 -17.34 16.92
CA ASP A 253 -34.35 -17.67 18.32
C ASP A 253 -34.32 -19.18 18.62
N GLU A 254 -34.48 -20.02 17.59
CA GLU A 254 -34.45 -21.48 17.67
C GLU A 254 -33.07 -22.05 17.99
N VAL A 255 -32.00 -21.30 17.74
CA VAL A 255 -30.65 -21.71 18.14
C VAL A 255 -30.34 -21.39 19.61
N GLY A 256 -31.25 -20.74 20.34
CA GLY A 256 -30.98 -20.31 21.71
C GLY A 256 -29.90 -19.23 21.77
N ASP A 257 -29.34 -18.96 22.95
CA ASP A 257 -28.44 -17.84 23.18
C ASP A 257 -27.13 -17.96 22.35
N LEU A 258 -26.84 -16.97 21.49
CA LEU A 258 -25.57 -16.88 20.73
C LEU A 258 -24.33 -16.81 21.65
N GLY A 259 -24.50 -16.43 22.91
CA GLY A 259 -23.46 -16.43 23.94
C GLY A 259 -22.94 -17.83 24.27
N ASP A 260 -23.74 -18.88 24.03
CA ASP A 260 -23.38 -20.27 24.33
C ASP A 260 -22.42 -20.88 23.29
N TYR A 261 -22.24 -20.23 22.15
CA TYR A 261 -21.46 -20.76 21.03
C TYR A 261 -20.04 -20.21 20.97
N THR A 262 -19.05 -21.07 20.86
CA THR A 262 -17.63 -20.68 20.87
C THR A 262 -16.98 -20.64 19.49
N SER A 263 -17.64 -21.20 18.47
CA SER A 263 -17.16 -21.23 17.08
C SER A 263 -18.29 -21.14 16.06
N ASP A 264 -17.97 -20.70 14.85
CA ASP A 264 -18.88 -20.66 13.69
C ASP A 264 -19.36 -22.06 13.29
N THR A 265 -18.54 -23.08 13.53
CA THR A 265 -18.83 -24.48 13.25
C THR A 265 -19.88 -25.04 14.22
N GLU A 266 -19.76 -24.72 15.51
CA GLU A 266 -20.73 -25.13 16.54
C GLU A 266 -22.10 -24.48 16.32
N LEU A 267 -22.11 -23.18 15.99
CA LEU A 267 -23.34 -22.45 15.66
C LEU A 267 -23.94 -22.93 14.33
N ARG A 268 -23.12 -23.27 13.33
CA ARG A 268 -23.58 -23.91 12.10
C ARG A 268 -24.29 -25.24 12.40
N ASP A 269 -23.73 -26.07 13.27
CA ASP A 269 -24.35 -27.35 13.64
C ASP A 269 -25.69 -27.15 14.37
N ALA A 270 -25.83 -26.08 15.16
CA ALA A 270 -27.10 -25.72 15.77
C ALA A 270 -28.13 -25.23 14.75
N LEU A 271 -27.71 -24.40 13.78
CA LEU A 271 -28.54 -23.99 12.65
C LEU A 271 -28.98 -25.19 11.79
N ASP A 272 -28.09 -26.17 11.60
CA ASP A 272 -28.38 -27.42 10.90
C ASP A 272 -29.47 -28.23 11.60
N ARG A 273 -29.40 -28.35 12.94
CA ARG A 273 -30.42 -29.03 13.75
C ARG A 273 -31.76 -28.31 13.75
N ALA A 274 -31.75 -26.98 13.69
CA ALA A 274 -32.95 -26.16 13.64
C ALA A 274 -33.64 -26.17 12.25
N GLY A 275 -32.98 -26.70 11.21
CA GLY A 275 -33.55 -26.80 9.87
C GLY A 275 -33.67 -25.46 9.13
N LEU A 276 -32.91 -24.45 9.55
CA LEU A 276 -32.93 -23.09 9.01
C LEU A 276 -31.86 -22.98 7.89
N GLU A 277 -32.24 -22.58 6.67
CA GLU A 277 -31.37 -22.34 5.48
C GLU A 277 -30.84 -23.56 4.68
N GLN A 278 -30.22 -23.32 3.52
CA GLN A 278 -29.53 -24.34 2.67
C GLN A 278 -28.09 -24.62 3.15
N PRO A 279 -27.54 -25.86 3.03
CA PRO A 279 -26.27 -26.27 3.66
C PRO A 279 -25.05 -25.35 3.44
N GLY A 280 -24.86 -24.78 2.25
CA GLY A 280 -23.75 -23.88 1.94
C GLY A 280 -23.89 -22.44 2.46
N ALA A 281 -25.12 -21.99 2.75
CA ALA A 281 -25.40 -20.65 3.27
C ALA A 281 -25.22 -20.55 4.81
N ARG A 282 -25.23 -21.69 5.51
CA ARG A 282 -25.28 -21.77 6.98
C ARG A 282 -23.98 -21.37 7.67
N LEU A 283 -22.81 -21.70 7.11
CA LEU A 283 -21.52 -21.30 7.71
C LEU A 283 -21.28 -19.79 7.61
N ALA A 284 -21.64 -19.18 6.47
CA ALA A 284 -21.55 -17.73 6.29
C ALA A 284 -22.51 -16.98 7.22
N LEU A 285 -23.70 -17.53 7.45
CA LEU A 285 -24.67 -16.99 8.40
C LEU A 285 -24.17 -17.13 9.85
N ALA A 286 -23.64 -18.29 10.25
CA ALA A 286 -23.05 -18.50 11.56
C ALA A 286 -21.93 -17.49 11.85
N GLY A 287 -21.02 -17.29 10.89
CA GLY A 287 -19.98 -16.26 11.00
C GLY A 287 -20.55 -14.85 11.16
N SER A 288 -21.64 -14.52 10.45
CA SER A 288 -22.29 -13.20 10.55
C SER A 288 -23.00 -12.99 11.90
N LEU A 289 -23.62 -14.03 12.46
CA LEU A 289 -24.27 -14.00 13.77
C LEU A 289 -23.26 -13.81 14.91
N LEU A 290 -22.10 -14.49 14.81
CA LEU A 290 -21.01 -14.28 15.76
C LEU A 290 -20.38 -12.89 15.61
N GLU A 291 -20.20 -12.39 14.38
CA GLU A 291 -19.74 -11.01 14.15
C GLU A 291 -20.69 -9.96 14.74
N TYR A 292 -22.01 -10.18 14.62
CA TYR A 292 -23.04 -9.34 15.25
C TYR A 292 -22.96 -9.41 16.79
N ARG A 293 -22.84 -10.61 17.35
CA ARG A 293 -22.69 -10.83 18.81
C ARG A 293 -21.43 -10.14 19.36
N ASP A 294 -20.36 -10.11 18.58
CA ASP A 294 -19.03 -9.61 18.97
C ASP A 294 -18.82 -8.12 18.69
N LEU A 295 -19.88 -7.38 18.32
CA LEU A 295 -19.83 -5.91 18.18
C LEU A 295 -19.44 -5.27 19.52
N SER A 296 -18.52 -4.30 19.45
CA SER A 296 -17.94 -3.64 20.62
C SER A 296 -18.33 -2.16 20.67
N GLN A 297 -18.18 -1.55 21.85
CA GLN A 297 -18.47 -0.12 22.04
C GLN A 297 -17.79 0.74 20.96
N GLY A 298 -18.54 1.66 20.36
CA GLY A 298 -18.06 2.53 19.28
C GLY A 298 -18.21 1.95 17.87
N ASP A 299 -18.43 0.63 17.71
CA ASP A 299 -18.80 0.06 16.41
C ASP A 299 -20.12 0.66 15.89
N ARG A 300 -20.32 0.57 14.57
CA ARG A 300 -21.47 1.15 13.88
C ARG A 300 -22.37 0.06 13.30
N VAL A 301 -23.64 0.10 13.67
CA VAL A 301 -24.69 -0.74 13.10
C VAL A 301 -25.54 0.09 12.16
N VAL A 302 -25.73 -0.37 10.93
CA VAL A 302 -26.63 0.29 9.97
C VAL A 302 -27.89 -0.55 9.84
N ALA A 303 -29.00 -0.07 10.42
CA ALA A 303 -30.30 -0.70 10.23
C ALA A 303 -30.78 -0.44 8.81
N ALA A 304 -31.25 -1.49 8.12
CA ALA A 304 -31.70 -1.34 6.74
C ALA A 304 -32.95 -2.15 6.40
N ARG A 305 -33.74 -1.64 5.45
CA ARG A 305 -34.91 -2.27 4.83
C ARG A 305 -34.77 -2.22 3.31
N GLY A 306 -34.43 -3.35 2.70
CA GLY A 306 -34.12 -3.37 1.26
C GLY A 306 -32.95 -2.44 0.94
N GLN A 307 -33.17 -1.44 0.08
CA GLN A 307 -32.16 -0.42 -0.25
C GLN A 307 -32.11 0.74 0.75
N ALA A 308 -33.07 0.84 1.67
CA ALA A 308 -33.14 1.93 2.63
C ALA A 308 -32.26 1.65 3.85
N VAL A 309 -31.48 2.63 4.27
CA VAL A 309 -30.95 2.75 5.62
C VAL A 309 -32.00 3.46 6.46
N LEU A 310 -32.35 2.85 7.59
CA LEU A 310 -33.36 3.35 8.52
C LEU A 310 -32.74 4.23 9.61
N GLY A 311 -31.48 3.95 9.96
CA GLY A 311 -30.72 4.69 10.95
C GLY A 311 -29.37 4.03 11.21
N VAL A 312 -28.48 4.77 11.87
CA VAL A 312 -27.14 4.29 12.24
C VAL A 312 -27.02 4.28 13.75
N GLY A 313 -26.80 3.11 14.32
CA GLY A 313 -26.61 2.89 15.74
C GLY A 313 -25.13 2.92 16.09
N THR A 314 -24.76 3.70 17.10
CA THR A 314 -23.46 3.60 17.77
C THR A 314 -23.58 2.64 18.94
N VAL A 315 -22.78 1.58 19.00
CA VAL A 315 -22.82 0.64 20.13
C VAL A 315 -22.41 1.36 21.42
N THR A 316 -23.32 1.41 22.41
CA THR A 316 -23.28 2.39 23.52
C THR A 316 -22.62 1.94 24.81
N ASP A 317 -22.26 0.67 24.94
CA ASP A 317 -21.96 -0.03 26.20
C ASP A 317 -23.18 -0.74 26.79
N GLN A 318 -23.56 -1.83 26.12
CA GLN A 318 -24.15 -3.03 26.69
C GLN A 318 -23.88 -4.12 25.65
N ARG A 319 -23.20 -5.19 26.06
CA ARG A 319 -22.86 -6.31 25.17
C ARG A 319 -24.12 -6.95 24.60
N TYR A 320 -23.95 -7.77 23.58
CA TYR A 320 -24.99 -8.70 23.14
C TYR A 320 -25.69 -9.34 24.36
N ARG A 321 -27.03 -9.38 24.31
CA ARG A 321 -27.88 -10.03 25.30
C ARG A 321 -28.95 -10.87 24.61
N PHE A 322 -29.30 -11.98 25.24
CA PHE A 322 -30.46 -12.78 24.87
C PHE A 322 -31.63 -12.48 25.80
N ASP A 323 -32.74 -12.02 25.24
CA ASP A 323 -33.95 -11.67 25.99
C ASP A 323 -35.05 -12.71 25.73
N ALA A 324 -35.10 -13.72 26.60
CA ALA A 324 -36.06 -14.82 26.52
C ALA A 324 -37.52 -14.39 26.74
N ALA A 325 -37.78 -13.19 27.29
CA ALA A 325 -39.13 -12.69 27.51
C ALA A 325 -39.78 -12.17 26.21
N ARG A 326 -38.99 -11.92 25.16
CA ARG A 326 -39.50 -11.46 23.87
C ARG A 326 -40.13 -12.62 23.07
N PRO A 327 -41.30 -12.40 22.45
CA PRO A 327 -41.94 -13.44 21.63
C PRO A 327 -41.07 -13.83 20.42
N GLU A 328 -40.37 -12.86 19.82
CA GLU A 328 -39.45 -13.04 18.70
C GLU A 328 -38.34 -11.98 18.70
N GLY A 329 -37.21 -12.26 18.05
CA GLY A 329 -36.08 -11.34 17.94
C GLY A 329 -35.40 -11.15 19.29
N ARG A 330 -34.96 -12.25 19.89
CA ARG A 330 -34.43 -12.33 21.26
C ARG A 330 -32.96 -11.93 21.35
N HIS A 331 -32.27 -11.82 20.22
CA HIS A 331 -30.85 -11.44 20.13
C HIS A 331 -30.70 -9.93 19.99
N LEU A 332 -30.16 -9.26 21.00
CA LEU A 332 -30.14 -7.79 21.08
C LEU A 332 -28.71 -7.25 21.27
N VAL A 333 -28.38 -6.16 20.59
CA VAL A 333 -27.18 -5.34 20.84
C VAL A 333 -27.62 -3.90 21.11
N ALA A 334 -27.20 -3.31 22.23
CA ALA A 334 -27.56 -1.95 22.59
C ALA A 334 -26.85 -0.93 21.69
N VAL A 335 -27.60 0.05 21.19
CA VAL A 335 -27.07 1.11 20.32
C VAL A 335 -27.75 2.45 20.63
N ASP A 336 -27.01 3.54 20.47
CA ASP A 336 -27.54 4.89 20.37
C ASP A 336 -27.87 5.16 18.90
N TRP A 337 -29.16 5.23 18.59
CA TRP A 337 -29.63 5.41 17.23
C TRP A 337 -29.55 6.86 16.80
N ASP A 338 -28.92 7.05 15.65
CA ASP A 338 -29.01 8.27 14.89
C ASP A 338 -29.88 8.05 13.64
N ALA A 339 -31.15 8.44 13.77
CA ALA A 339 -32.13 8.38 12.70
C ALA A 339 -31.88 9.44 11.60
N SER A 340 -31.00 10.43 11.83
CA SER A 340 -30.65 11.39 10.77
C SER A 340 -29.98 10.73 9.58
N TYR A 341 -29.40 9.53 9.76
CA TYR A 341 -28.84 8.73 8.69
C TYR A 341 -29.89 8.03 7.81
N ALA A 342 -31.19 8.13 8.13
CA ALA A 342 -32.27 7.52 7.36
C ALA A 342 -32.24 8.03 5.91
N GLN A 343 -32.02 7.13 4.95
CA GLN A 343 -31.87 7.45 3.53
C GLN A 343 -32.12 6.21 2.67
N THR A 344 -32.42 6.41 1.39
CA THR A 344 -32.47 5.29 0.43
C THR A 344 -31.19 5.28 -0.41
N LEU A 345 -30.48 4.14 -0.43
CA LEU A 345 -29.24 4.03 -1.17
C LEU A 345 -29.52 3.97 -2.69
N PRO A 346 -28.86 4.81 -3.51
CA PRO A 346 -29.15 4.96 -4.93
C PRO A 346 -28.81 3.72 -5.77
N ALA A 347 -27.82 2.93 -5.34
CA ALA A 347 -27.49 1.62 -5.89
C ALA A 347 -27.10 0.67 -4.76
N VAL A 348 -27.50 -0.59 -4.88
CA VAL A 348 -27.24 -1.60 -3.86
C VAL A 348 -26.26 -2.63 -4.40
N ARG A 349 -25.12 -2.74 -3.72
CA ARG A 349 -24.02 -3.66 -4.05
C ARG A 349 -24.47 -5.11 -3.90
N ARG A 350 -23.79 -6.03 -4.60
CA ARG A 350 -24.01 -7.49 -4.47
C ARG A 350 -23.81 -7.93 -3.01
N GLY A 351 -24.82 -8.57 -2.40
CA GLY A 351 -24.78 -9.09 -1.03
C GLY A 351 -25.47 -8.22 0.03
N TRP A 352 -25.93 -7.01 -0.30
CA TRP A 352 -26.67 -6.13 0.62
C TRP A 352 -28.11 -6.59 0.88
N GLU A 353 -28.67 -7.39 -0.03
CA GLU A 353 -29.95 -8.07 0.13
C GLU A 353 -29.97 -9.06 1.30
N LYS A 354 -28.78 -9.50 1.76
CA LYS A 354 -28.66 -10.42 2.89
C LYS A 354 -28.96 -9.72 4.23
N PRO A 355 -29.40 -10.46 5.27
CA PRO A 355 -29.70 -9.87 6.58
C PRO A 355 -28.51 -9.11 7.18
N PHE A 356 -27.30 -9.62 6.96
CA PHE A 356 -26.03 -9.02 7.36
C PHE A 356 -25.18 -8.67 6.14
N ALA A 357 -24.50 -7.52 6.19
CA ALA A 357 -23.47 -7.18 5.22
C ALA A 357 -22.37 -6.32 5.85
N LYS A 358 -21.10 -6.61 5.53
CA LYS A 358 -19.98 -5.72 5.88
C LYS A 358 -20.09 -4.45 5.05
N ILE A 359 -19.86 -3.31 5.70
CA ILE A 359 -19.91 -2.01 5.06
C ILE A 359 -18.50 -1.57 4.72
N SER A 360 -18.20 -1.46 3.42
CA SER A 360 -16.94 -0.90 2.95
C SER A 360 -16.82 0.58 3.32
N VAL A 361 -15.59 1.11 3.29
CA VAL A 361 -15.33 2.53 3.57
C VAL A 361 -16.11 3.44 2.62
N ASP A 362 -16.22 3.10 1.33
CA ASP A 362 -16.99 3.88 0.37
C ASP A 362 -18.49 3.90 0.68
N LEU A 363 -19.06 2.73 1.01
CA LEU A 363 -20.49 2.61 1.30
C LEU A 363 -20.82 3.33 2.61
N TRP A 364 -19.90 3.31 3.57
CA TRP A 364 -20.02 4.10 4.78
C TRP A 364 -20.02 5.60 4.51
N ARG A 365 -19.13 6.10 3.62
CA ARG A 365 -19.14 7.50 3.21
C ARG A 365 -20.45 7.89 2.54
N THR A 366 -21.04 7.01 1.73
CA THR A 366 -22.39 7.22 1.17
C THR A 366 -23.44 7.37 2.27
N ILE A 367 -23.42 6.48 3.26
CA ILE A 367 -24.35 6.53 4.40
C ILE A 367 -24.12 7.79 5.25
N GLU A 368 -22.88 8.20 5.49
CA GLU A 368 -22.56 9.45 6.20
C GLU A 368 -23.01 10.70 5.44
N ALA A 369 -22.85 10.73 4.11
CA ALA A 369 -23.24 11.86 3.29
C ALA A 369 -24.76 12.08 3.25
N GLY A 370 -25.56 11.01 3.32
CA GLY A 370 -27.03 11.11 3.35
C GLY A 370 -27.63 11.46 4.71
N ARG A 371 -26.81 11.76 5.73
CA ARG A 371 -27.26 12.15 7.06
C ARG A 371 -27.91 13.54 7.03
N THR A 372 -29.19 13.64 7.40
CA THR A 372 -29.92 14.91 7.51
C THR A 372 -29.45 15.72 8.73
N LYS A 373 -28.76 16.84 8.51
CA LYS A 373 -28.37 17.75 9.60
C LYS A 373 -29.63 18.36 10.23
N ALA A 374 -29.77 18.27 11.56
CA ALA A 374 -30.89 18.84 12.28
C ALA A 374 -30.91 20.39 12.15
N GLY A 375 -31.95 20.93 11.51
CA GLY A 375 -32.28 22.37 11.58
C GLY A 375 -32.87 22.99 10.30
N ASN A 376 -34.14 22.70 9.98
CA ASN A 376 -35.18 23.71 9.70
C ASN A 376 -36.51 23.05 9.31
N ALA A 377 -37.55 23.32 10.10
CA ALA A 377 -38.92 22.94 9.85
C ALA A 377 -39.62 24.00 8.98
N GLY A 378 -40.46 23.59 8.02
CA GLY A 378 -41.30 24.52 7.26
C GLY A 378 -42.09 23.94 6.08
N ALA A 379 -43.30 23.45 6.40
CA ALA A 379 -44.54 23.47 5.61
C ALA A 379 -44.73 22.60 4.34
N VAL A 380 -45.99 22.17 4.21
CA VAL A 380 -46.57 21.04 3.46
C VAL A 380 -47.58 21.55 2.43
N SER A 381 -47.73 20.87 1.28
CA SER A 381 -48.99 20.46 0.60
C SER A 381 -48.70 20.14 -0.89
N GLY A 382 -49.24 19.13 -1.61
CA GLY A 382 -50.19 18.04 -1.36
C GLY A 382 -50.71 17.49 -2.71
N GLY A 383 -50.81 16.15 -2.86
CA GLY A 383 -51.62 15.36 -3.82
C GLY A 383 -51.23 15.36 -5.32
N ASN A 384 -51.46 14.33 -6.16
CA ASN A 384 -51.87 12.93 -6.00
C ASN A 384 -51.70 12.19 -7.37
N ASP A 385 -51.34 10.90 -7.33
CA ASP A 385 -51.54 9.78 -8.30
C ASP A 385 -51.36 9.91 -9.84
N LEU A 386 -50.64 8.93 -10.45
CA LEU A 386 -51.17 7.96 -11.45
C LEU A 386 -50.06 7.04 -12.04
N PHE A 387 -50.17 5.73 -11.75
CA PHE A 387 -49.76 4.51 -12.48
C PHE A 387 -48.41 4.36 -13.23
N SER A 388 -47.70 3.30 -12.83
CA SER A 388 -46.70 2.47 -13.55
C SER A 388 -47.24 1.90 -14.89
N PRO A 389 -46.43 1.41 -15.87
CA PRO A 389 -45.24 0.57 -15.64
C PRO A 389 -44.06 0.67 -16.65
N THR A 390 -43.00 -0.08 -16.29
CA THR A 390 -41.89 -0.61 -17.11
C THR A 390 -40.52 0.06 -16.97
N GLY A 391 -39.58 -0.73 -16.40
CA GLY A 391 -38.28 -1.02 -17.01
C GLY A 391 -37.24 0.10 -17.11
N VAL A 392 -36.13 -0.11 -16.39
CA VAL A 392 -34.81 0.52 -16.59
C VAL A 392 -34.69 1.97 -16.10
N GLY A 393 -33.76 2.24 -15.18
CA GLY A 393 -33.43 3.61 -14.76
C GLY A 393 -32.80 3.70 -13.37
N LYS A 394 -31.51 3.37 -13.25
CA LYS A 394 -30.69 3.62 -12.05
C LYS A 394 -29.40 4.32 -12.48
N THR A 395 -29.51 5.60 -12.84
CA THR A 395 -28.34 6.48 -13.09
C THR A 395 -28.58 7.95 -12.70
N GLU A 396 -29.80 8.38 -12.35
CA GLU A 396 -30.10 9.81 -12.13
C GLU A 396 -29.91 10.32 -10.69
N ALA A 397 -29.93 9.47 -9.67
CA ALA A 397 -29.83 9.94 -8.27
C ALA A 397 -28.39 10.28 -7.82
N VAL A 398 -27.38 9.89 -8.59
CA VAL A 398 -25.97 10.23 -8.33
C VAL A 398 -25.66 11.66 -8.78
N LEU A 399 -26.30 12.11 -9.86
CA LEU A 399 -26.13 13.46 -10.43
C LEU A 399 -26.74 14.57 -9.57
N SER A 400 -27.90 14.32 -8.94
CA SER A 400 -28.60 15.36 -8.16
C SER A 400 -27.88 15.74 -6.85
N ALA A 401 -27.13 14.82 -6.23
CA ALA A 401 -26.37 15.10 -5.01
C ALA A 401 -25.08 15.90 -5.28
N VAL A 402 -24.44 15.66 -6.44
CA VAL A 402 -23.27 16.44 -6.91
C VAL A 402 -23.68 17.87 -7.25
N LEU A 403 -24.87 18.06 -7.82
CA LEU A 403 -25.37 19.37 -8.24
C LEU A 403 -25.84 20.28 -7.08
N SER A 404 -26.17 19.74 -5.89
CA SER A 404 -26.63 20.58 -4.77
C SER A 404 -25.52 21.26 -3.96
N TRP A 405 -24.23 20.96 -4.25
CA TRP A 405 -23.07 21.59 -3.60
C TRP A 405 -22.49 22.77 -4.41
N ILE A 406 -22.93 22.96 -5.66
CA ILE A 406 -22.60 24.11 -6.49
C ILE A 406 -23.75 25.10 -6.36
N GLY A 407 -23.49 26.26 -5.73
CA GLY A 407 -24.46 27.35 -5.68
C GLY A 407 -24.93 27.69 -7.09
N SER A 408 -26.25 27.57 -7.30
CA SER A 408 -27.07 28.15 -8.36
C SER A 408 -26.31 28.70 -9.58
N ARG A 409 -26.22 27.91 -10.63
CA ARG A 409 -26.16 28.42 -12.00
C ARG A 409 -27.06 27.56 -12.87
N GLU A 410 -27.98 28.24 -13.56
CA GLU A 410 -28.87 27.63 -14.54
C GLU A 410 -28.06 27.01 -15.68
N PRO A 411 -28.61 25.98 -16.35
CA PRO A 411 -27.91 25.27 -17.40
C PRO A 411 -27.91 26.11 -18.68
N ASP A 412 -26.83 26.84 -18.93
CA ASP A 412 -26.51 27.31 -20.26
C ASP A 412 -25.63 26.26 -20.96
N GLU A 413 -26.10 25.83 -22.13
CA GLU A 413 -25.42 24.95 -23.06
C GLU A 413 -24.07 25.57 -23.47
N GLU A 414 -22.94 25.09 -22.94
CA GLU A 414 -21.60 24.96 -23.57
C GLU A 414 -20.49 24.67 -22.52
N ASP A 415 -19.64 23.67 -22.80
CA ASP A 415 -18.35 23.33 -22.13
C ASP A 415 -18.34 22.85 -20.65
N ASN A 416 -18.71 21.58 -20.42
CA ASN A 416 -18.54 20.90 -19.13
C ASN A 416 -17.09 20.40 -18.95
N THR A 417 -16.16 21.30 -18.59
CA THR A 417 -14.75 20.96 -18.33
C THR A 417 -14.35 21.20 -16.88
N PHE A 418 -13.85 20.15 -16.20
CA PHE A 418 -13.14 20.28 -14.93
C PHE A 418 -11.95 21.25 -15.10
N GLU A 419 -11.95 22.35 -14.35
CA GLU A 419 -10.86 23.31 -14.35
C GLU A 419 -9.68 22.77 -13.54
N LEU A 420 -8.52 22.61 -14.19
CA LEU A 420 -7.31 22.21 -13.47
C LEU A 420 -6.82 23.39 -12.57
N PRO A 421 -5.93 23.15 -11.60
CA PRO A 421 -5.42 24.23 -10.73
C PRO A 421 -4.54 25.23 -11.50
N GLU A 422 -4.48 26.48 -11.04
CA GLU A 422 -3.74 27.59 -11.68
C GLU A 422 -2.55 28.13 -10.85
N ASP A 423 -2.53 27.92 -9.52
CA ASP A 423 -1.43 28.30 -8.63
C ASP A 423 -0.61 27.06 -8.22
N LEU A 424 0.45 26.76 -8.99
CA LEU A 424 1.24 25.54 -8.87
C LEU A 424 2.73 25.83 -9.08
N PRO A 425 3.64 25.04 -8.49
CA PRO A 425 5.06 25.10 -8.84
C PRO A 425 5.26 24.99 -10.36
N GLU A 426 6.20 25.75 -10.91
CA GLU A 426 6.33 25.97 -12.37
C GLU A 426 6.26 24.69 -13.21
N LEU A 427 7.05 23.67 -12.87
CA LEU A 427 7.04 22.38 -13.57
C LEU A 427 5.71 21.62 -13.41
N VAL A 428 5.07 21.68 -12.23
CA VAL A 428 3.75 21.05 -12.01
C VAL A 428 2.70 21.77 -12.85
N GLY A 429 2.73 23.11 -12.86
CA GLY A 429 1.87 23.94 -13.70
C GLY A 429 2.02 23.65 -15.19
N SER A 430 3.26 23.50 -15.68
CA SER A 430 3.55 23.12 -17.08
C SER A 430 2.93 21.77 -17.45
N VAL A 431 3.05 20.76 -16.57
CA VAL A 431 2.44 19.44 -16.79
C VAL A 431 0.92 19.54 -16.78
N VAL A 432 0.35 20.27 -15.83
CA VAL A 432 -1.09 20.50 -15.75
C VAL A 432 -1.62 21.19 -17.00
N GLN A 433 -0.95 22.21 -17.53
CA GLN A 433 -1.31 22.84 -18.80
C GLN A 433 -1.23 21.86 -19.99
N GLY A 434 -0.22 20.99 -20.02
CA GLY A 434 -0.11 19.97 -21.05
C GLY A 434 -1.25 18.94 -21.00
N LEU A 435 -1.65 18.52 -19.80
CA LEU A 435 -2.83 17.69 -19.59
C LEU A 435 -4.11 18.43 -20.01
N ARG A 436 -4.19 19.73 -19.73
CA ARG A 436 -5.29 20.62 -20.16
C ARG A 436 -5.41 20.74 -21.68
N ARG A 437 -4.31 20.60 -22.42
CA ARG A 437 -4.32 20.68 -23.89
C ARG A 437 -4.49 19.33 -24.58
N LYS A 438 -3.70 18.33 -24.19
CA LYS A 438 -3.67 17.03 -24.89
C LYS A 438 -4.34 15.89 -24.14
N GLY A 439 -4.57 16.02 -22.85
CA GLY A 439 -5.06 14.93 -21.99
C GLY A 439 -3.98 13.94 -21.56
N GLN A 440 -2.78 14.01 -22.15
CA GLN A 440 -1.64 13.17 -21.81
C GLN A 440 -0.31 13.92 -21.95
N VAL A 441 0.58 13.71 -20.97
CA VAL A 441 1.92 14.31 -20.89
C VAL A 441 2.97 13.22 -20.73
N LEU A 442 4.13 13.43 -21.37
CA LEU A 442 5.34 12.63 -21.24
C LEU A 442 6.42 13.47 -20.54
N LEU A 443 6.82 13.05 -19.35
CA LEU A 443 7.95 13.61 -18.61
C LEU A 443 9.22 12.94 -19.12
N ALA A 444 10.06 13.69 -19.81
CA ALA A 444 11.27 13.18 -20.46
C ALA A 444 12.52 13.84 -19.86
N GLY A 445 13.52 13.03 -19.52
CA GLY A 445 14.80 13.57 -19.08
C GLY A 445 15.76 12.49 -18.59
N PRO A 446 17.00 12.87 -18.27
CA PRO A 446 18.02 11.97 -17.77
C PRO A 446 17.59 11.26 -16.47
N PRO A 447 18.20 10.12 -16.10
CA PRO A 447 17.88 9.44 -14.87
C PRO A 447 18.23 10.30 -13.64
N GLY A 448 17.45 10.17 -12.57
CA GLY A 448 17.71 10.91 -11.32
C GLY A 448 17.27 12.39 -11.32
N THR A 449 16.49 12.85 -12.31
CA THR A 449 15.97 14.24 -12.35
C THR A 449 14.60 14.43 -11.68
N GLY A 450 14.07 13.40 -11.02
CA GLY A 450 12.82 13.52 -10.26
C GLY A 450 11.51 13.41 -11.07
N LYS A 451 11.53 12.84 -12.29
CA LYS A 451 10.33 12.67 -13.14
C LYS A 451 9.16 11.99 -12.43
N THR A 452 9.39 10.86 -11.76
CA THR A 452 8.36 10.14 -11.00
C THR A 452 7.86 10.98 -9.82
N ARG A 453 8.76 11.71 -9.14
CA ARG A 453 8.39 12.66 -8.08
C ARG A 453 7.48 13.77 -8.62
N LEU A 454 7.77 14.30 -9.81
CA LEU A 454 6.94 15.31 -10.49
C LEU A 454 5.57 14.75 -10.87
N ALA A 455 5.48 13.54 -11.44
CA ALA A 455 4.21 12.88 -11.73
C ALA A 455 3.32 12.71 -10.48
N LEU A 456 3.94 12.34 -9.35
CA LEU A 456 3.24 12.25 -8.06
C LEU A 456 2.81 13.62 -7.51
N SER A 457 3.58 14.69 -7.75
CA SER A 457 3.14 16.05 -7.42
C SER A 457 1.93 16.49 -8.24
N VAL A 458 1.86 16.09 -9.51
CA VAL A 458 0.68 16.33 -10.36
C VAL A 458 -0.54 15.58 -9.83
N ALA A 459 -0.36 14.34 -9.34
CA ALA A 459 -1.45 13.59 -8.69
C ALA A 459 -2.03 14.34 -7.48
N LEU A 460 -1.16 14.92 -6.64
CA LEU A 460 -1.59 15.74 -5.50
C LEU A 460 -2.33 17.00 -5.96
N ALA A 461 -1.81 17.70 -6.97
CA ALA A 461 -2.46 18.88 -7.54
C ALA A 461 -3.87 18.57 -8.09
N LEU A 462 -3.99 17.51 -8.90
CA LEU A 462 -5.27 17.13 -9.52
C LEU A 462 -6.32 16.65 -8.52
N THR A 463 -5.89 16.18 -7.36
CA THR A 463 -6.79 15.70 -6.30
C THR A 463 -7.10 16.78 -5.25
N GLY A 464 -6.71 18.03 -5.51
CA GLY A 464 -7.00 19.16 -4.63
C GLY A 464 -6.10 19.25 -3.40
N ASN A 465 -4.92 18.64 -3.43
CA ASN A 465 -3.94 18.61 -2.33
C ASN A 465 -2.60 19.28 -2.75
N ALA A 466 -2.68 20.37 -3.51
CA ALA A 466 -1.49 21.05 -4.05
C ALA A 466 -0.55 21.57 -2.95
N GLU A 467 -1.10 21.97 -1.81
CA GLU A 467 -0.37 22.41 -0.63
C GLU A 467 0.57 21.33 -0.07
N ALA A 468 0.20 20.05 -0.22
CA ALA A 468 1.01 18.93 0.22
C ALA A 468 2.24 18.67 -0.67
N ILE A 469 2.39 19.37 -1.80
CA ILE A 469 3.58 19.23 -2.66
C ILE A 469 4.84 19.66 -1.91
N SER A 470 4.72 20.69 -1.07
CA SER A 470 5.83 21.32 -0.34
C SER A 470 6.01 20.78 1.09
N ASP A 471 5.08 19.97 1.62
CA ASP A 471 5.17 19.33 2.94
C ASP A 471 5.51 17.83 2.80
N PRO A 472 6.74 17.39 3.14
CA PRO A 472 7.15 15.99 2.98
C PRO A 472 6.30 14.98 3.78
N ALA A 473 5.87 15.33 4.99
CA ALA A 473 5.14 14.43 5.87
C ALA A 473 3.67 14.28 5.45
N GLN A 474 3.05 15.37 4.99
CA GLN A 474 1.71 15.32 4.41
C GLN A 474 1.73 14.65 3.03
N ARG A 475 2.72 14.97 2.19
CA ARG A 475 2.96 14.34 0.89
C ARG A 475 2.96 12.82 0.98
N GLN A 476 3.80 12.26 1.85
CA GLN A 476 3.96 10.81 1.96
C GLN A 476 2.65 10.13 2.37
N ARG A 477 1.91 10.71 3.32
CA ARG A 477 0.62 10.16 3.78
C ARG A 477 -0.42 10.16 2.66
N LEU A 478 -0.58 11.29 1.98
CA LEU A 478 -1.57 11.42 0.91
C LEU A 478 -1.24 10.55 -0.30
N LEU A 479 0.04 10.45 -0.68
CA LEU A 479 0.43 9.56 -1.78
C LEU A 479 0.17 8.09 -1.46
N VAL A 480 0.40 7.66 -0.21
CA VAL A 480 0.04 6.29 0.22
C VAL A 480 -1.46 6.05 0.07
N ASP A 481 -2.30 7.03 0.42
CA ASP A 481 -3.75 6.92 0.29
C ASP A 481 -4.20 6.93 -1.19
N LEU A 482 -3.64 7.82 -2.01
CA LEU A 482 -3.95 7.98 -3.43
C LEU A 482 -3.55 6.76 -4.26
N LEU A 483 -2.42 6.12 -3.94
CA LEU A 483 -1.86 4.97 -4.66
C LEU A 483 -2.30 3.60 -4.11
N ARG A 484 -3.21 3.55 -3.12
CA ARG A 484 -3.76 2.26 -2.66
C ARG A 484 -4.42 1.52 -3.82
N ALA A 485 -4.29 0.19 -3.84
CA ALA A 485 -4.83 -0.65 -4.90
C ALA A 485 -6.34 -0.49 -5.15
N ASP A 486 -7.10 -0.04 -4.14
CA ASP A 486 -8.54 0.19 -4.22
C ASP A 486 -8.89 1.62 -4.69
N SER A 487 -7.92 2.54 -4.78
CA SER A 487 -8.10 3.89 -5.31
C SER A 487 -8.13 3.81 -6.84
N ALA A 488 -9.25 4.22 -7.42
CA ALA A 488 -9.36 4.35 -8.87
C ALA A 488 -8.97 5.75 -9.38
N VAL A 489 -8.92 6.77 -8.52
CA VAL A 489 -8.71 8.18 -8.90
C VAL A 489 -7.29 8.43 -9.40
N VAL A 490 -6.30 7.78 -8.78
CA VAL A 490 -4.91 7.79 -9.24
C VAL A 490 -4.46 6.34 -9.36
N VAL A 491 -4.15 5.91 -10.57
CA VAL A 491 -3.59 4.58 -10.83
C VAL A 491 -2.16 4.77 -11.31
N MET A 492 -1.22 4.06 -10.69
CA MET A 492 0.17 4.05 -11.14
C MET A 492 0.55 2.65 -11.60
N VAL A 493 1.12 2.55 -12.79
CA VAL A 493 1.68 1.32 -13.37
C VAL A 493 3.10 1.59 -13.84
N THR A 494 3.91 0.54 -13.95
CA THR A 494 5.27 0.62 -14.51
C THR A 494 5.36 -0.31 -15.70
N PHE A 495 5.76 0.19 -16.87
CA PHE A 495 5.92 -0.64 -18.05
C PHE A 495 7.25 -1.39 -18.04
N HIS A 496 7.20 -2.62 -18.53
CA HIS A 496 8.35 -3.52 -18.69
C HIS A 496 8.14 -4.37 -19.95
N PRO A 497 9.18 -5.04 -20.49
CA PRO A 497 9.08 -5.74 -21.77
C PRO A 497 7.97 -6.80 -21.85
N SER A 498 7.57 -7.38 -20.72
CA SER A 498 6.46 -8.35 -20.64
C SER A 498 5.08 -7.74 -20.36
N TYR A 499 4.96 -6.42 -20.23
CA TYR A 499 3.67 -5.77 -19.95
C TYR A 499 2.85 -5.74 -21.23
N GLY A 500 1.64 -6.30 -21.19
CA GLY A 500 0.84 -6.55 -22.38
C GLY A 500 -0.49 -5.81 -22.42
N TYR A 501 -1.19 -5.96 -23.55
CA TYR A 501 -2.57 -5.51 -23.72
C TYR A 501 -3.48 -6.12 -22.64
N GLU A 502 -3.21 -7.36 -22.26
CA GLU A 502 -3.98 -8.17 -21.30
C GLU A 502 -3.95 -7.60 -19.87
N ASP A 503 -2.90 -6.87 -19.52
CA ASP A 503 -2.73 -6.21 -18.22
C ASP A 503 -3.20 -4.74 -18.24
N PHE A 504 -3.20 -4.12 -19.42
CA PHE A 504 -3.54 -2.71 -19.58
C PHE A 504 -5.01 -2.49 -19.93
N ILE A 505 -5.55 -3.21 -20.91
CA ILE A 505 -6.91 -3.05 -21.42
C ILE A 505 -7.82 -4.16 -20.88
N GLU A 506 -7.65 -5.40 -21.34
CA GLU A 506 -8.39 -6.57 -20.85
C GLU A 506 -7.73 -7.88 -21.25
N GLY A 507 -7.84 -8.91 -20.41
CA GLY A 507 -7.28 -10.23 -20.68
C GLY A 507 -7.92 -11.33 -19.86
N PHE A 508 -7.78 -12.57 -20.32
CA PHE A 508 -8.21 -13.75 -19.58
C PHE A 508 -7.12 -14.16 -18.59
N LYS A 509 -7.47 -14.25 -17.31
CA LYS A 509 -6.57 -14.69 -16.23
C LYS A 509 -7.12 -15.94 -15.55
N PRO A 510 -6.26 -16.91 -15.18
CA PRO A 510 -6.70 -18.10 -14.48
C PRO A 510 -7.10 -17.74 -13.04
N VAL A 511 -8.29 -18.17 -12.64
CA VAL A 511 -8.83 -18.06 -11.28
C VAL A 511 -9.16 -19.46 -10.74
N PRO A 512 -9.07 -19.69 -9.42
CA PRO A 512 -9.43 -20.98 -8.83
C PRO A 512 -10.89 -21.33 -9.11
N SER A 513 -11.14 -22.53 -9.62
CA SER A 513 -12.49 -23.06 -9.82
C SER A 513 -13.03 -23.67 -8.52
N VAL A 514 -14.34 -23.53 -8.30
CA VAL A 514 -15.08 -24.16 -7.20
C VAL A 514 -15.05 -25.70 -7.31
N SER A 515 -14.89 -26.25 -8.51
CA SER A 515 -14.82 -27.70 -8.77
C SER A 515 -13.41 -28.29 -8.66
N GLY A 516 -12.42 -27.49 -8.25
CA GLY A 516 -11.00 -27.82 -8.41
C GLY A 516 -10.48 -27.50 -9.82
N GLY A 517 -9.21 -27.11 -9.92
CA GLY A 517 -8.57 -26.64 -11.16
C GLY A 517 -8.63 -25.12 -11.36
N LEU A 518 -8.28 -24.65 -12.56
CA LEU A 518 -8.27 -23.24 -12.95
C LEU A 518 -9.34 -22.97 -14.02
N THR A 519 -10.07 -21.86 -13.89
CA THR A 519 -10.96 -21.34 -14.94
C THR A 519 -10.40 -20.02 -15.45
N LEU A 520 -10.50 -19.75 -16.75
CA LEU A 520 -10.12 -18.45 -17.30
C LEU A 520 -11.26 -17.45 -17.10
N GLU A 521 -11.00 -16.40 -16.35
CA GLU A 521 -11.93 -15.29 -16.16
C GLU A 521 -11.38 -14.03 -16.85
N ARG A 522 -12.24 -13.32 -17.56
CA ARG A 522 -11.88 -12.04 -18.18
C ARG A 522 -11.74 -10.99 -17.08
N GLN A 523 -10.58 -10.36 -16.99
CA GLN A 523 -10.32 -9.28 -16.05
C GLN A 523 -10.01 -7.98 -16.80
N ASP A 524 -10.54 -6.89 -16.27
CA ASP A 524 -10.27 -5.54 -16.78
C ASP A 524 -8.85 -5.12 -16.39
N GLY A 525 -8.08 -4.63 -17.36
CA GLY A 525 -6.74 -4.09 -17.16
C GLY A 525 -6.74 -2.71 -16.49
N ALA A 526 -5.56 -2.21 -16.16
CA ALA A 526 -5.41 -0.95 -15.40
C ALA A 526 -6.10 0.25 -16.05
N PHE A 527 -5.94 0.41 -17.37
CA PHE A 527 -6.54 1.51 -18.13
C PHE A 527 -8.06 1.39 -18.21
N MET A 528 -8.58 0.17 -18.38
CA MET A 528 -10.02 -0.03 -18.44
C MET A 528 -10.69 0.20 -17.09
N ARG A 529 -10.07 -0.21 -15.98
CA ARG A 529 -10.58 0.04 -14.63
C ARG A 529 -10.68 1.55 -14.34
N ILE A 530 -9.63 2.32 -14.63
CA ILE A 530 -9.66 3.77 -14.41
C ILE A 530 -10.68 4.46 -15.32
N CYS A 531 -10.81 4.06 -16.59
CA CYS A 531 -11.82 4.62 -17.50
C CYS A 531 -13.25 4.31 -17.03
N LYS A 532 -13.54 3.09 -16.58
CA LYS A 532 -14.86 2.74 -16.04
C LYS A 532 -15.20 3.54 -14.78
N ALA A 533 -14.22 3.77 -13.91
CA ALA A 533 -14.40 4.64 -12.76
C ALA A 533 -14.66 6.10 -13.17
N ALA A 534 -13.90 6.61 -14.15
CA ALA A 534 -14.05 7.98 -14.66
C ALA A 534 -15.39 8.23 -15.35
N GLN A 535 -15.96 7.25 -16.05
CA GLN A 535 -17.31 7.33 -16.62
C GLN A 535 -18.40 7.45 -15.53
N ALA A 536 -18.19 6.83 -14.38
CA ALA A 536 -19.14 6.88 -13.27
C ALA A 536 -19.09 8.21 -12.50
N ALA A 537 -18.05 9.02 -12.69
CA ALA A 537 -17.83 10.31 -12.03
C ALA A 537 -17.21 11.32 -13.01
N PRO A 538 -17.99 11.87 -13.98
CA PRO A 538 -17.48 12.71 -15.05
C PRO A 538 -16.85 14.02 -14.56
N ASP A 539 -17.25 14.52 -13.39
CA ASP A 539 -16.78 15.78 -12.81
C ASP A 539 -15.47 15.63 -12.00
N VAL A 540 -14.96 14.39 -11.85
CA VAL A 540 -13.74 14.10 -11.10
C VAL A 540 -12.60 13.81 -12.08
N PRO A 541 -11.41 14.41 -11.89
CA PRO A 541 -10.23 14.06 -12.69
C PRO A 541 -9.68 12.71 -12.25
N TYR A 542 -9.41 11.85 -13.22
CA TYR A 542 -8.75 10.56 -13.01
C TYR A 542 -7.36 10.61 -13.62
N LEU A 543 -6.33 10.17 -12.89
CA LEU A 543 -4.94 10.21 -13.36
C LEU A 543 -4.36 8.81 -13.46
N LEU A 544 -3.87 8.46 -14.64
CA LEU A 544 -3.02 7.30 -14.86
C LEU A 544 -1.56 7.72 -14.98
N ILE A 545 -0.73 7.27 -14.06
CA ILE A 545 0.73 7.43 -14.12
C ILE A 545 1.31 6.16 -14.73
N ILE A 546 2.09 6.30 -15.81
CA ILE A 546 2.79 5.20 -16.47
C ILE A 546 4.29 5.45 -16.32
N ASP A 547 4.90 4.82 -15.35
CA ASP A 547 6.33 4.91 -15.10
C ASP A 547 7.10 4.05 -16.12
N GLU A 548 8.27 4.54 -16.57
CA GLU A 548 9.11 3.85 -17.56
C GLU A 548 8.35 3.48 -18.85
N ILE A 549 7.53 4.40 -19.37
CA ILE A 549 6.60 4.16 -20.48
C ILE A 549 7.28 3.64 -21.75
N ASN A 550 8.55 3.98 -21.98
CA ASN A 550 9.30 3.53 -23.14
C ASN A 550 9.70 2.05 -23.04
N ARG A 551 9.77 1.42 -21.85
CA ARG A 551 10.17 0.01 -21.66
C ARG A 551 9.15 -1.03 -22.14
N GLY A 552 7.94 -0.60 -22.47
CA GLY A 552 6.89 -1.43 -23.03
C GLY A 552 6.73 -1.23 -24.54
N ASP A 553 6.24 -2.25 -25.23
CA ASP A 553 5.79 -2.14 -26.63
C ASP A 553 4.47 -1.37 -26.68
N LEU A 554 4.55 -0.04 -26.78
CA LEU A 554 3.39 0.84 -26.72
C LEU A 554 2.32 0.56 -27.79
N PRO A 555 2.67 0.34 -29.08
CA PRO A 555 1.68 -0.08 -30.06
C PRO A 555 0.90 -1.33 -29.65
N ARG A 556 1.58 -2.34 -29.10
CA ARG A 556 0.94 -3.57 -28.64
C ARG A 556 0.09 -3.35 -27.39
N ILE A 557 0.61 -2.61 -26.41
CA ILE A 557 -0.08 -2.37 -25.12
C ILE A 557 -1.35 -1.54 -25.31
N LEU A 558 -1.29 -0.49 -26.13
CA LEU A 558 -2.41 0.41 -26.38
C LEU A 558 -3.40 -0.17 -27.41
N GLY A 559 -2.94 -0.99 -28.36
CA GLY A 559 -3.80 -1.54 -29.40
C GLY A 559 -4.63 -0.47 -30.10
N GLU A 560 -5.94 -0.70 -30.18
CA GLU A 560 -6.92 0.16 -30.84
C GLU A 560 -7.18 1.50 -30.12
N ILE A 561 -6.95 1.57 -28.80
CA ILE A 561 -7.24 2.79 -28.02
C ILE A 561 -6.21 3.90 -28.25
N VAL A 562 -5.11 3.61 -28.96
CA VAL A 562 -4.08 4.61 -29.30
C VAL A 562 -4.68 5.82 -30.02
N THR A 563 -5.75 5.62 -30.80
CA THR A 563 -6.47 6.71 -31.47
C THR A 563 -7.36 7.51 -30.52
N LEU A 564 -7.94 6.85 -29.50
CA LEU A 564 -8.83 7.45 -28.51
C LEU A 564 -8.09 8.25 -27.42
N LEU A 565 -6.76 8.23 -27.42
CA LEU A 565 -5.96 9.10 -26.55
C LEU A 565 -6.09 10.57 -26.97
N GLU A 566 -6.31 10.86 -28.26
CA GLU A 566 -6.46 12.23 -28.75
C GLU A 566 -7.71 12.88 -28.13
N ARG A 567 -7.56 14.10 -27.61
CA ARG A 567 -8.59 14.74 -26.77
C ARG A 567 -9.94 14.89 -27.49
N ASP A 568 -9.92 15.20 -28.78
CA ASP A 568 -11.07 15.32 -29.68
C ASP A 568 -11.75 13.96 -30.01
N LYS A 569 -11.07 12.84 -29.74
CA LYS A 569 -11.56 11.48 -30.01
C LYS A 569 -12.02 10.75 -28.75
N ARG A 570 -11.83 11.35 -27.58
CA ARG A 570 -12.36 10.82 -26.32
C ARG A 570 -13.89 10.84 -26.35
N GLY A 571 -14.51 9.82 -25.78
CA GLY A 571 -15.95 9.57 -25.88
C GLY A 571 -16.39 8.80 -27.13
N LEU A 572 -15.56 8.69 -28.18
CA LEU A 572 -15.89 7.84 -29.33
C LEU A 572 -15.80 6.35 -28.95
N PRO A 573 -16.82 5.54 -29.27
CA PRO A 573 -16.79 4.12 -28.96
C PRO A 573 -15.90 3.34 -29.93
N VAL A 574 -15.11 2.42 -29.38
CA VAL A 574 -14.42 1.36 -30.10
C VAL A 574 -14.91 0.01 -29.58
N ARG A 575 -14.88 -1.02 -30.44
CA ARG A 575 -15.20 -2.37 -30.02
C ARG A 575 -13.92 -3.12 -29.64
N LEU A 576 -13.84 -3.58 -28.40
CA LEU A 576 -12.68 -4.33 -27.91
C LEU A 576 -12.65 -5.74 -28.52
N PRO A 577 -11.49 -6.23 -29.00
CA PRO A 577 -11.38 -7.51 -29.70
C PRO A 577 -11.56 -8.73 -28.79
N VAL A 578 -11.20 -8.63 -27.50
CA VAL A 578 -11.23 -9.78 -26.57
C VAL A 578 -12.64 -10.01 -26.04
N SER A 579 -13.31 -8.97 -25.55
CA SER A 579 -14.67 -9.06 -24.98
C SER A 579 -15.79 -8.80 -25.99
N GLY A 580 -15.49 -8.13 -27.10
CA GLY A 580 -16.50 -7.61 -28.02
C GLY A 580 -17.31 -6.42 -27.48
N GLN A 581 -16.98 -5.91 -26.28
CA GLN A 581 -17.68 -4.79 -25.64
C GLN A 581 -17.35 -3.46 -26.31
N SER A 582 -18.31 -2.53 -26.26
CA SER A 582 -18.08 -1.13 -26.62
C SER A 582 -17.33 -0.43 -25.49
N PHE A 583 -16.26 0.28 -25.82
CA PHE A 583 -15.41 1.00 -24.88
C PHE A 583 -15.09 2.40 -25.42
N ALA A 584 -15.03 3.40 -24.55
CA ALA A 584 -14.65 4.76 -24.90
C ALA A 584 -13.77 5.35 -23.81
N VAL A 585 -12.77 6.14 -24.20
CA VAL A 585 -11.89 6.84 -23.25
C VAL A 585 -12.60 8.11 -22.77
N PRO A 586 -12.83 8.31 -21.46
CA PRO A 586 -13.51 9.49 -20.94
C PRO A 586 -12.65 10.76 -21.03
N PRO A 587 -13.26 11.94 -21.21
CA PRO A 587 -12.51 13.20 -21.29
C PRO A 587 -11.77 13.54 -20.00
N ASN A 588 -12.29 13.11 -18.84
CA ASN A 588 -11.73 13.34 -17.50
C ASN A 588 -10.62 12.35 -17.08
N VAL A 589 -10.11 11.50 -17.99
CA VAL A 589 -8.95 10.62 -17.73
C VAL A 589 -7.65 11.25 -18.23
N PHE A 590 -6.74 11.61 -17.35
CA PHE A 590 -5.44 12.17 -17.66
C PHE A 590 -4.35 11.09 -17.61
N ILE A 591 -3.33 11.21 -18.45
CA ILE A 591 -2.19 10.27 -18.46
C ILE A 591 -0.87 11.03 -18.30
N VAL A 592 -0.05 10.61 -17.35
CA VAL A 592 1.33 11.11 -17.20
C VAL A 592 2.29 9.94 -17.36
N GLY A 593 3.04 9.92 -18.45
CA GLY A 593 4.13 8.96 -18.67
C GLY A 593 5.46 9.52 -18.19
N THR A 594 6.34 8.68 -17.61
CA THR A 594 7.74 9.03 -17.35
C THR A 594 8.66 8.26 -18.30
N MET A 595 9.70 8.91 -18.79
CA MET A 595 10.66 8.32 -19.73
C MET A 595 12.09 8.76 -19.41
N ASN A 596 12.98 7.78 -19.24
CA ASN A 596 14.42 8.03 -19.24
C ASN A 596 14.91 8.17 -20.67
N THR A 597 15.61 9.26 -20.97
CA THR A 597 16.10 9.58 -22.32
C THR A 597 17.45 8.95 -22.65
N ALA A 598 18.24 8.57 -21.62
CA ALA A 598 19.58 7.99 -21.77
C ALA A 598 19.58 6.50 -22.15
N ASP A 599 18.49 5.77 -21.87
CA ASP A 599 18.46 4.32 -22.01
C ASP A 599 18.39 3.89 -23.49
N ARG A 600 19.52 3.40 -24.01
CA ARG A 600 19.66 2.89 -25.40
C ARG A 600 19.04 1.51 -25.62
N SER A 601 18.73 0.77 -24.55
CA SER A 601 18.23 -0.61 -24.59
C SER A 601 16.70 -0.73 -24.73
N ILE A 602 16.02 0.34 -25.13
CA ILE A 602 14.57 0.46 -25.03
C ILE A 602 13.93 0.65 -26.42
N SER A 603 12.71 0.12 -26.62
CA SER A 603 11.90 0.37 -27.80
C SER A 603 11.68 1.87 -28.01
N HIS A 604 12.06 2.38 -29.18
CA HIS A 604 11.73 3.75 -29.56
C HIS A 604 10.21 3.95 -29.51
N ILE A 605 9.75 5.01 -28.83
CA ILE A 605 8.34 5.40 -28.88
C ILE A 605 8.04 5.79 -30.32
N ASP A 606 7.10 5.05 -30.94
CA ASP A 606 6.65 5.33 -32.30
C ASP A 606 6.21 6.79 -32.45
N ALA A 607 6.55 7.40 -33.59
CA ALA A 607 6.29 8.83 -33.83
C ALA A 607 4.79 9.17 -33.76
N ALA A 608 3.90 8.26 -34.17
CA ALA A 608 2.46 8.47 -34.12
C ALA A 608 1.91 8.44 -32.68
N ILE A 609 2.52 7.64 -31.80
CA ILE A 609 2.22 7.64 -30.37
C ILE A 609 2.79 8.90 -29.73
N ARG A 610 4.06 9.22 -30.00
CA ARG A 610 4.75 10.38 -29.43
C ARG A 610 3.99 11.69 -29.69
N ARG A 611 3.45 11.91 -30.89
CA ARG A 611 2.69 13.14 -31.21
C ARG A 611 1.41 13.33 -30.37
N ARG A 612 0.87 12.25 -29.81
CA ARG A 612 -0.33 12.28 -28.95
C ARG A 612 -0.01 12.78 -27.55
N PHE A 613 1.23 12.61 -27.11
CA PHE A 613 1.70 13.15 -25.85
C PHE A 613 2.22 14.58 -26.01
N GLU A 614 2.09 15.37 -24.96
CA GLU A 614 2.85 16.59 -24.80
C GLU A 614 4.12 16.28 -24.03
N THR A 615 5.29 16.66 -24.54
CA THR A 615 6.56 16.35 -23.87
C THR A 615 6.98 17.52 -23.00
N VAL A 616 7.13 17.28 -21.70
CA VAL A 616 7.74 18.22 -20.74
C VAL A 616 9.13 17.69 -20.40
N ARG A 617 10.16 18.50 -20.66
CA ARG A 617 11.53 18.14 -20.29
C ARG A 617 11.75 18.37 -18.80
N VAL A 618 12.37 17.41 -18.13
CA VAL A 618 12.73 17.47 -16.70
C VAL A 618 14.26 17.47 -16.60
N PRO A 619 14.91 18.65 -16.65
CA PRO A 619 16.36 18.75 -16.60
C PRO A 619 16.90 18.41 -15.20
N PRO A 620 18.21 18.15 -15.06
CA PRO A 620 18.86 18.14 -13.77
C PRO A 620 18.72 19.52 -13.08
N ASP A 621 18.67 19.50 -11.75
CA ASP A 621 18.39 20.69 -10.94
C ASP A 621 19.64 21.03 -10.14
N ARG A 622 20.26 22.16 -10.48
CA ARG A 622 21.50 22.63 -9.84
C ARG A 622 21.26 23.13 -8.42
N GLU A 623 20.08 23.69 -8.14
CA GLU A 623 19.78 24.28 -6.82
C GLU A 623 19.55 23.19 -5.79
N ALA A 624 19.01 22.04 -6.22
CA ALA A 624 18.83 20.87 -5.38
C ALA A 624 20.11 20.32 -4.76
N VAL A 625 21.29 20.57 -5.36
CA VAL A 625 22.60 20.09 -4.87
C VAL A 625 23.44 21.20 -4.23
N SER A 626 22.82 22.29 -3.78
CA SER A 626 23.50 23.40 -3.11
C SER A 626 24.06 22.95 -1.76
N GLY A 627 25.37 22.73 -1.69
CA GLY A 627 26.05 22.23 -0.50
C GLY A 627 27.52 21.94 -0.77
N ALA A 628 28.23 21.49 0.28
CA ALA A 628 29.63 21.13 0.18
C ALA A 628 29.97 19.91 1.05
N VAL A 629 30.95 19.14 0.62
CA VAL A 629 31.54 18.04 1.40
C VAL A 629 33.03 18.31 1.54
N GLY A 630 33.46 18.72 2.73
CA GLY A 630 34.83 19.20 2.92
C GLY A 630 35.16 20.35 1.94
N PRO A 631 36.25 20.27 1.16
CA PRO A 631 36.60 21.29 0.15
C PRO A 631 35.79 21.21 -1.16
N LEU A 632 34.96 20.19 -1.36
CA LEU A 632 34.21 20.01 -2.60
C LEU A 632 32.92 20.83 -2.58
N ASP A 633 32.79 21.77 -3.50
CA ASP A 633 31.50 22.39 -3.83
C ASP A 633 30.69 21.43 -4.73
N LEU A 634 29.57 20.95 -4.22
CA LEU A 634 28.75 19.96 -4.95
C LEU A 634 28.09 20.53 -6.19
N THR A 635 27.74 21.83 -6.18
CA THR A 635 27.14 22.49 -7.34
C THR A 635 28.17 22.65 -8.46
N ALA A 636 29.39 23.09 -8.12
CA ALA A 636 30.48 23.21 -9.09
C ALA A 636 30.89 21.84 -9.67
N PHE A 637 30.99 20.81 -8.83
CA PHE A 637 31.23 19.44 -9.25
C PHE A 637 30.15 18.94 -10.22
N PHE A 638 28.88 19.12 -9.84
CA PHE A 638 27.73 18.68 -10.63
C PHE A 638 27.66 19.37 -11.99
N ASP A 639 27.87 20.68 -12.04
CA ASP A 639 27.88 21.47 -13.27
C ASP A 639 29.02 21.05 -14.20
N GLU A 640 30.25 20.91 -13.68
CA GLU A 640 31.42 20.55 -14.50
C GLU A 640 31.32 19.11 -15.03
N LEU A 641 30.88 18.16 -14.20
CA LEU A 641 30.66 16.79 -14.65
C LEU A 641 29.59 16.73 -15.74
N ASN A 642 28.45 17.43 -15.54
CA ASN A 642 27.41 17.52 -16.56
C ASN A 642 27.87 18.22 -17.84
N ARG A 643 28.73 19.23 -17.75
CA ARG A 643 29.34 19.89 -18.92
C ARG A 643 30.13 18.89 -19.75
N ARG A 644 31.00 18.09 -19.11
CA ARG A 644 31.79 17.03 -19.77
C ARG A 644 30.89 15.95 -20.39
N ILE A 645 29.83 15.54 -19.68
CA ILE A 645 28.84 14.57 -20.19
C ILE A 645 28.14 15.11 -21.44
N ILE A 646 27.67 16.36 -21.42
CA ILE A 646 27.01 16.97 -22.59
C ILE A 646 27.98 17.01 -23.79
N GLU A 647 29.22 17.41 -23.56
CA GLU A 647 30.24 17.54 -24.60
C GLU A 647 30.56 16.20 -25.29
N HIS A 648 30.57 15.10 -24.55
CA HIS A 648 31.02 13.80 -25.06
C HIS A 648 29.90 12.78 -25.33
N LEU A 649 28.78 12.86 -24.62
CA LEU A 649 27.66 11.91 -24.69
C LEU A 649 26.33 12.58 -25.09
N GLY A 650 26.23 13.90 -24.97
CA GLY A 650 25.01 14.67 -25.26
C GLY A 650 24.09 14.87 -24.05
N ALA A 651 23.16 15.82 -24.18
CA ALA A 651 22.33 16.31 -23.06
C ALA A 651 21.43 15.24 -22.42
N ASP A 652 20.99 14.23 -23.15
CA ASP A 652 20.09 13.22 -22.61
C ASP A 652 20.79 12.24 -21.63
N HIS A 653 22.12 12.26 -21.53
CA HIS A 653 22.94 11.44 -20.62
C HIS A 653 23.38 12.17 -19.35
N GLN A 654 22.96 13.41 -19.12
CA GLN A 654 23.34 14.18 -17.93
C GLN A 654 23.06 13.42 -16.63
N LEU A 655 23.88 13.67 -15.61
CA LEU A 655 23.67 13.20 -14.25
C LEU A 655 22.52 13.97 -13.61
N GLY A 656 21.51 13.26 -13.09
CA GLY A 656 20.44 13.85 -12.29
C GLY A 656 20.87 14.19 -10.86
N HIS A 657 20.23 15.19 -10.25
CA HIS A 657 20.55 15.65 -8.90
C HIS A 657 20.37 14.58 -7.82
N ALA A 658 19.47 13.60 -8.01
CA ALA A 658 19.17 12.58 -7.01
C ALA A 658 20.39 11.73 -6.58
N TYR A 659 21.42 11.62 -7.43
CA TYR A 659 22.66 10.91 -7.10
C TYR A 659 23.51 11.64 -6.05
N LEU A 660 23.25 12.93 -5.82
CA LEU A 660 23.93 13.77 -4.84
C LEU A 660 22.99 14.18 -3.70
N LEU A 661 21.92 13.43 -3.47
CA LEU A 661 20.99 13.64 -2.36
C LEU A 661 20.94 12.41 -1.45
N ARG A 662 20.79 12.66 -0.15
CA ARG A 662 20.47 11.66 0.88
C ARG A 662 19.25 12.15 1.66
N ASP A 663 18.21 11.32 1.71
CA ASP A 663 16.93 11.64 2.36
C ASP A 663 16.25 12.94 1.88
N GLY A 664 16.64 13.42 0.69
CA GLY A 664 16.12 14.66 0.09
C GLY A 664 17.04 15.87 0.24
N ASP A 665 18.10 15.77 1.04
CA ASP A 665 19.06 16.83 1.27
C ASP A 665 20.38 16.58 0.52
N PRO A 666 21.14 17.62 0.12
CA PRO A 666 22.48 17.48 -0.45
C PRO A 666 23.41 16.64 0.43
N LEU A 667 24.31 15.87 -0.19
CA LEU A 667 25.30 15.09 0.55
C LEU A 667 26.13 15.99 1.48
N ALA A 668 26.28 15.57 2.73
CA ALA A 668 27.00 16.33 3.75
C ALA A 668 28.24 15.60 4.31
N SER A 669 28.45 14.33 3.96
CA SER A 669 29.53 13.50 4.50
C SER A 669 30.41 12.92 3.39
N ALA A 670 31.70 12.79 3.68
CA ALA A 670 32.67 12.20 2.74
C ALA A 670 32.38 10.71 2.47
N ALA A 671 31.80 10.01 3.45
CA ALA A 671 31.37 8.62 3.28
C ALA A 671 30.18 8.48 2.32
N ASP A 672 29.16 9.34 2.44
CA ASP A 672 28.02 9.33 1.52
C ASP A 672 28.45 9.75 0.10
N LEU A 673 29.35 10.73 -0.02
CA LEU A 673 29.93 11.13 -1.31
C LEU A 673 30.71 9.98 -1.96
N SER A 674 31.52 9.26 -1.18
CA SER A 674 32.28 8.10 -1.66
C SER A 674 31.35 6.99 -2.14
N ALA A 675 30.29 6.69 -1.39
CA ALA A 675 29.27 5.73 -1.80
C ALA A 675 28.59 6.16 -3.10
N ALA A 676 28.07 7.39 -3.17
CA ALA A 676 27.42 7.93 -4.37
C ALA A 676 28.35 7.90 -5.59
N PHE A 677 29.61 8.31 -5.43
CA PHE A 677 30.56 8.37 -6.53
C PHE A 677 30.93 6.99 -7.09
N TYR A 678 31.34 6.06 -6.23
CA TYR A 678 31.83 4.75 -6.66
C TYR A 678 30.74 3.72 -6.93
N GLN A 679 29.60 3.79 -6.23
CA GLN A 679 28.54 2.78 -6.32
C GLN A 679 27.45 3.18 -7.31
N ASP A 680 27.25 4.49 -7.55
CA ASP A 680 26.17 4.97 -8.40
C ASP A 680 26.68 5.74 -9.64
N ILE A 681 27.49 6.79 -9.45
CA ILE A 681 27.92 7.68 -10.55
C ILE A 681 28.87 6.95 -11.51
N ILE A 682 29.95 6.34 -11.02
CA ILE A 682 30.90 5.61 -11.86
C ILE A 682 30.21 4.50 -12.67
N PRO A 683 29.44 3.58 -12.06
CA PRO A 683 28.75 2.54 -12.83
C PRO A 683 27.76 3.08 -13.86
N LEU A 684 27.09 4.20 -13.58
CA LEU A 684 26.22 4.87 -14.54
C LEU A 684 27.00 5.37 -15.76
N LEU A 685 28.09 6.08 -15.54
CA LEU A 685 28.92 6.62 -16.61
C LEU A 685 29.58 5.51 -17.43
N ASP A 686 30.08 4.47 -16.77
CA ASP A 686 30.63 3.29 -17.43
C ASP A 686 29.58 2.58 -18.31
N GLY A 687 28.34 2.49 -17.81
CA GLY A 687 27.20 1.98 -18.57
C GLY A 687 26.87 2.81 -19.82
N TYR A 688 27.08 4.12 -19.81
CA TYR A 688 26.86 4.98 -20.98
C TYR A 688 27.93 4.83 -22.05
N VAL A 689 29.17 4.60 -21.64
CA VAL A 689 30.31 4.43 -22.57
C VAL A 689 30.54 2.97 -22.94
N LEU A 690 29.79 2.03 -22.35
CA LEU A 690 29.86 0.58 -22.59
C LEU A 690 31.30 0.04 -22.42
N GLY A 691 31.99 0.50 -21.37
CA GLY A 691 33.38 0.11 -21.09
C GLY A 691 34.44 0.82 -21.94
N ASP A 692 34.10 1.83 -22.74
CA ASP A 692 35.07 2.64 -23.47
C ASP A 692 35.86 3.56 -22.52
N VAL A 693 37.03 3.06 -22.10
CA VAL A 693 37.98 3.74 -21.23
C VAL A 693 38.39 5.12 -21.76
N ALA A 694 38.47 5.33 -23.09
CA ALA A 694 38.86 6.62 -23.64
C ALA A 694 37.77 7.68 -23.43
N HIS A 695 36.51 7.31 -23.60
CA HIS A 695 35.38 8.19 -23.29
C HIS A 695 35.22 8.38 -21.78
N LEU A 696 35.37 7.32 -20.97
CA LEU A 696 35.34 7.43 -19.51
C LEU A 696 36.41 8.40 -19.00
N ARG A 697 37.61 8.38 -19.61
CA ARG A 697 38.72 9.29 -19.28
C ARG A 697 38.44 10.74 -19.61
N ARG A 698 37.66 11.03 -20.65
CA ARG A 698 37.21 12.40 -20.92
C ARG A 698 36.24 12.92 -19.86
N LEU A 699 35.51 12.03 -19.19
CA LEU A 699 34.56 12.39 -18.13
C LEU A 699 35.27 12.53 -16.78
N LEU A 700 36.04 11.52 -16.37
CA LEU A 700 36.62 11.41 -15.03
C LEU A 700 38.06 11.94 -14.90
N GLY A 701 38.72 12.23 -16.02
CA GLY A 701 40.05 12.85 -16.02
C GLY A 701 41.10 12.05 -15.23
N SER A 702 41.76 12.71 -14.28
CA SER A 702 42.85 12.14 -13.46
C SER A 702 42.41 11.08 -12.45
N LEU A 703 41.10 10.85 -12.31
CA LEU A 703 40.55 9.86 -11.40
C LEU A 703 40.60 8.43 -11.96
N LEU A 704 40.94 8.25 -13.23
CA LEU A 704 41.24 6.94 -13.79
C LEU A 704 42.73 6.65 -13.72
N ASP A 705 43.07 5.44 -13.33
CA ASP A 705 44.44 4.95 -13.37
C ASP A 705 44.95 4.99 -14.83
N PRO A 706 46.13 5.59 -15.09
CA PRO A 706 46.66 5.71 -16.46
C PRO A 706 47.01 4.36 -17.09
N ALA A 707 47.40 3.37 -16.29
CA ALA A 707 47.87 2.06 -16.71
C ALA A 707 46.71 1.06 -16.88
N THR A 708 45.77 1.02 -15.95
CA THR A 708 44.63 0.07 -16.00
C THR A 708 43.41 0.66 -16.71
N GLY A 709 43.25 1.98 -16.71
CA GLY A 709 42.04 2.63 -17.20
C GLY A 709 40.83 2.47 -16.28
N GLU A 710 41.03 1.95 -15.06
CA GLU A 710 39.99 1.77 -14.05
C GLU A 710 39.90 2.98 -13.10
N PRO A 711 38.74 3.24 -12.48
CA PRO A 711 38.62 4.26 -11.44
C PRO A 711 39.57 4.00 -10.27
N SER A 712 40.39 5.01 -9.94
CA SER A 712 41.32 4.96 -8.81
C SER A 712 40.55 4.80 -7.51
N THR A 713 40.98 3.89 -6.64
CA THR A 713 40.42 3.72 -5.29
C THR A 713 40.99 4.78 -4.36
N ILE A 714 40.20 5.81 -4.09
CA ILE A 714 40.57 6.93 -3.20
C ILE A 714 39.87 6.72 -1.86
N PRO A 715 40.58 6.84 -0.71
CA PRO A 715 39.95 6.81 0.61
C PRO A 715 38.82 7.83 0.74
N ALA A 716 37.76 7.48 1.47
CA ALA A 716 36.54 8.28 1.53
C ALA A 716 36.78 9.70 2.06
N ASP A 717 37.70 9.87 3.00
CA ASP A 717 38.11 11.14 3.59
C ASP A 717 38.94 12.03 2.64
N GLU A 718 39.67 11.43 1.71
CA GLU A 718 40.49 12.13 0.71
C GLU A 718 39.72 12.47 -0.58
N LEU A 719 38.66 11.70 -0.89
CA LEU A 719 37.89 11.83 -2.12
C LEU A 719 37.36 13.25 -2.39
N PRO A 720 36.78 13.98 -1.41
CA PRO A 720 36.27 15.32 -1.69
C PRO A 720 37.36 16.29 -2.16
N ALA A 721 38.57 16.21 -1.60
CA ALA A 721 39.71 17.03 -2.04
C ALA A 721 40.12 16.70 -3.48
N ARG A 722 40.18 15.40 -3.82
CA ARG A 722 40.54 14.94 -5.18
C ARG A 722 39.50 15.34 -6.22
N LEU A 723 38.21 15.25 -5.88
CA LEU A 723 37.14 15.73 -6.74
C LEU A 723 37.18 17.27 -6.89
N ALA A 724 37.55 18.00 -5.84
CA ALA A 724 37.67 19.47 -5.93
C ALA A 724 38.85 19.87 -6.82
N GLU A 725 39.98 19.19 -6.72
CA GLU A 725 41.13 19.34 -7.62
C GLU A 725 40.73 19.13 -9.09
N GLU A 726 40.04 18.04 -9.40
CA GLU A 726 39.68 17.66 -10.78
C GLU A 726 38.54 18.50 -11.38
N PHE A 727 37.50 18.80 -10.60
CA PHE A 727 36.24 19.37 -11.11
C PHE A 727 35.97 20.82 -10.68
N THR A 728 36.65 21.32 -9.64
CA THR A 728 36.40 22.68 -9.10
C THR A 728 37.54 23.66 -9.43
N SER A 729 38.77 23.16 -9.60
CA SER A 729 39.96 24.00 -9.82
C SER A 729 40.04 24.62 -11.22
N ALA A 730 39.34 24.07 -12.21
CA ALA A 730 39.26 24.63 -13.56
C ALA A 730 38.38 25.89 -13.62
N THR A 731 37.39 26.01 -12.73
CA THR A 731 36.39 27.09 -12.72
C THR A 731 36.97 28.42 -12.23
N GLN A 732 38.06 28.40 -11.45
CA GLN A 732 38.76 29.61 -10.99
C GLN A 732 39.64 30.27 -12.06
N GLN A 733 40.05 29.55 -13.12
CA GLN A 733 40.80 30.16 -14.24
C GLN A 733 39.88 30.82 -15.28
N ALA A 734 38.62 30.41 -15.38
CA ALA A 734 37.66 30.96 -16.35
C ALA A 734 36.96 32.25 -15.87
N THR A 735 36.90 32.49 -14.55
CA THR A 735 36.25 33.67 -13.95
C THR A 735 37.18 34.88 -13.79
N GLY A 736 38.48 34.74 -14.07
CA GLY A 736 39.48 35.81 -13.99
C GLY A 736 39.69 36.64 -15.27
N ALA A 737 38.94 36.37 -16.34
CA ALA A 737 39.04 37.11 -17.60
C ALA A 737 37.75 37.92 -17.85
N GLU A 738 37.61 39.04 -17.14
CA GLU A 738 36.74 40.13 -17.60
C GLU A 738 37.26 40.62 -18.97
N PRO A 739 36.46 40.64 -20.04
CA PRO A 739 36.85 41.34 -21.24
C PRO A 739 36.72 42.83 -20.93
N ALA A 740 37.86 43.52 -20.93
CA ALA A 740 37.91 44.97 -20.92
C ALA A 740 36.96 45.51 -21.99
N ARG A 741 35.96 46.30 -21.55
CA ARG A 741 35.10 47.09 -22.42
C ARG A 741 35.96 48.00 -23.29
N ALA A 742 36.17 47.62 -24.53
CA ALA A 742 36.54 48.55 -25.59
C ALA A 742 35.26 49.19 -26.12
N GLY A 743 35.05 50.45 -25.77
CA GLY A 743 34.10 51.31 -26.46
C GLY A 743 34.64 51.79 -27.81
N ARG A 744 33.76 52.53 -28.50
CA ARG A 744 33.84 53.13 -29.84
C ARG A 744 33.39 52.17 -30.93
N ASP A 745 32.63 52.56 -31.94
CA ASP A 745 31.82 53.72 -32.35
C ASP A 745 31.38 53.34 -33.79
N ALA A 746 30.27 53.92 -34.26
CA ALA A 746 29.66 53.79 -35.61
C ALA A 746 28.65 52.64 -35.79
#